data_AF-A0A8T5DB62-F1
#
_entry.id   AF-A0A8T5DB62-F1
#
_cell.length_a   1.000
_cell.length_b   1.000
_cell.length_c   1.000
_cell.angle_alpha   90.00
_cell.angle_beta   90.00
_cell.angle_gamma   90.00
#
_symmetry.space_group_name_H-M   'P 1'
#
loop_
_entity.id
_entity.type
_entity.pdbx_description
1 polymer ?
#
loop_
_entity_poly.entity_id
_entity_poly.type
_entity_poly.pdbx_seq_one_letter_code
_entity_poly.pdbx_strand_id
1 'polypeptide(L)'
;MAEDMSKKTLVTSALIYANGPVHIGHMVEYIQTDIYVRFLKLAGKDVVYCGADDTHGAPIEINASKQGITPEEFIGHWWKEHKRDYDDYLVEFDSYYTTNSPENRYYTELIFKRLQEKGYIYQKEIELTYCEKCERYLPDRYVKGTCPNCGAPDQYGDVCEKCNTTHETTDLINPYCSICGSPPIRKDSLHYFFKLGEFTDWLRDWLNNNKRLQPEIRNQILTWVNDGLNDWCISRDGPYFGFKIPGEEDKYFYVWLDAPIGYIASTANYAKDKPLTADDYWQKDEAEIIHFIGKDIIYFHLLFWPAVLHGAGFHVPDNVVVHGFLTVNGEKMSKSRGTFLTAEEFKEYIDPELLRFYYAANLSHTMTDIDLDLKNLESRINNELVANVANLVYRVMSFTGKNYSGEISEVNDDTTIAEVNEKSMGVYRAFEGYEFRDAVNRILEISSMGNKYFQENRPWEGVKKDREATLKILTTCVNIVKNIAIMIKPIMPLFAEKIEAQLNVEDLTWEDIDRKIENHTLGKAEIVLRKIDPIEIRESEPEGAQREINFEIHKKIAKLGVDVKLAIIEGVNIKKSSSELDRIKKQVAEELKDVSVEGNPIINAYNDIYRKFKVDVENSSVHLMKLVQENGGFPTINTAVDSYNVVSAKRLVSAGLHDLDNVKGDVKLTVTQGNELYIPLGETEAMKLQPGKFAIVDDEKVLCWLDVKQGQHTKIGMDSKNLLLYVQGNAATNTLYLEEAITEMCELITKYTGGTYRMLNPIDISAANIKVAKVVEIKDHPGADKLYVLKIDLGDEQRQLCAGLKPFYPDPNDLLGKHLAVVTNLQPAKLRGELSEGMLLAGDDGVNVGILNPQKSKPGDQVYVDGVTEYKTALIEFGDFLKYTLEAREGKAYLMGRQMKTDSEEITLEKVVNGRIR
;
A
#
# COMPACT_ATOMS: atom_id res chain seq x y z
N MET A 1 -19.11 -16.81 41.38
CA MET A 1 -19.30 -17.20 39.97
C MET A 1 -20.76 -17.10 39.56
N ALA A 2 -21.73 -17.69 40.28
CA ALA A 2 -23.15 -17.56 39.91
C ALA A 2 -23.76 -16.13 40.01
N GLU A 3 -23.30 -15.28 40.93
CA GLU A 3 -23.76 -13.87 41.03
C GLU A 3 -23.18 -12.94 39.94
N ASP A 4 -22.08 -13.33 39.27
CA ASP A 4 -21.39 -12.52 38.24
C ASP A 4 -21.94 -12.79 36.82
N MET A 5 -22.60 -13.93 36.61
CA MET A 5 -23.08 -14.35 35.29
C MET A 5 -24.37 -13.67 34.83
N SER A 6 -25.07 -12.93 35.70
CA SER A 6 -26.32 -12.24 35.37
C SER A 6 -26.15 -10.75 35.09
N LYS A 7 -24.94 -10.19 35.25
CA LYS A 7 -24.69 -8.77 35.01
C LYS A 7 -24.51 -8.53 33.52
N LYS A 8 -25.29 -7.61 32.95
CA LYS A 8 -25.13 -7.19 31.55
C LYS A 8 -23.83 -6.41 31.41
N THR A 9 -23.02 -6.73 30.41
CA THR A 9 -21.78 -6.01 30.11
C THR A 9 -21.88 -5.36 28.73
N LEU A 10 -21.62 -4.06 28.67
CA LEU A 10 -21.44 -3.30 27.43
C LEU A 10 -19.96 -3.03 27.24
N VAL A 11 -19.42 -3.47 26.11
CA VAL A 11 -18.06 -3.18 25.69
C VAL A 11 -18.11 -2.28 24.47
N THR A 12 -17.20 -1.30 24.40
CA THR A 12 -17.01 -0.46 23.20
C THR A 12 -15.53 -0.31 22.89
N SER A 13 -15.22 -0.04 21.63
CA SER A 13 -13.95 0.54 21.19
C SER A 13 -14.15 2.01 20.85
N ALA A 14 -13.07 2.78 20.70
CA ALA A 14 -13.15 4.14 20.21
C ALA A 14 -13.88 4.21 18.86
N LEU A 15 -14.59 5.30 18.62
CA LEU A 15 -15.25 5.52 17.33
C LEU A 15 -14.23 6.00 16.30
N ILE A 16 -14.13 5.28 15.19
CA ILE A 16 -13.18 5.64 14.14
C ILE A 16 -13.68 6.86 13.38
N TYR A 17 -12.79 7.80 13.07
CA TYR A 17 -13.16 9.01 12.35
C TYR A 17 -13.40 8.72 10.86
N ALA A 18 -14.58 9.05 10.33
CA ALA A 18 -15.01 8.77 8.96
C ALA A 18 -14.39 9.74 7.93
N ASN A 19 -13.07 9.77 7.87
CA ASN A 19 -12.29 10.70 7.04
C ASN A 19 -11.04 10.07 6.42
N GLY A 20 -10.89 8.76 6.52
CA GLY A 20 -9.75 8.02 5.99
C GLY A 20 -9.83 6.55 6.40
N PRO A 21 -9.04 5.69 5.75
CA PRO A 21 -9.13 4.24 5.94
C PRO A 21 -8.68 3.80 7.35
N VAL A 22 -9.18 2.64 7.77
CA VAL A 22 -8.65 1.94 8.95
C VAL A 22 -7.23 1.46 8.63
N HIS A 23 -6.32 1.57 9.61
CA HIS A 23 -4.94 1.09 9.49
C HIS A 23 -4.63 0.08 10.57
N ILE A 24 -3.54 -0.68 10.40
CA ILE A 24 -3.19 -1.77 11.33
C ILE A 24 -3.00 -1.31 12.77
N GLY A 25 -2.59 -0.05 13.00
CA GLY A 25 -2.56 0.52 14.35
C GLY A 25 -3.94 0.68 15.00
N HIS A 26 -4.99 0.98 14.25
CA HIS A 26 -6.36 0.98 14.75
C HIS A 26 -6.80 -0.45 15.07
N MET A 27 -6.42 -1.42 14.22
CA MET A 27 -6.76 -2.83 14.42
C MET A 27 -6.24 -3.41 15.74
N VAL A 28 -5.19 -2.83 16.36
CA VAL A 28 -4.78 -3.21 17.73
C VAL A 28 -5.95 -3.10 18.70
N GLU A 29 -6.66 -1.97 18.70
CA GLU A 29 -7.78 -1.70 19.62
C GLU A 29 -8.95 -2.65 19.35
N TYR A 30 -9.39 -2.71 18.08
CA TYR A 30 -10.58 -3.45 17.71
C TYR A 30 -10.39 -4.96 17.85
N ILE A 31 -9.20 -5.50 17.51
CA ILE A 31 -8.87 -6.91 17.72
C ILE A 31 -8.78 -7.22 19.21
N GLN A 32 -8.10 -6.39 20.01
CA GLN A 32 -8.02 -6.61 21.46
C GLN A 32 -9.41 -6.65 22.10
N THR A 33 -10.27 -5.70 21.71
CA THR A 33 -11.64 -5.60 22.21
C THR A 33 -12.45 -6.82 21.80
N ASP A 34 -12.38 -7.23 20.53
CA ASP A 34 -13.10 -8.39 20.00
C ASP A 34 -12.63 -9.69 20.67
N ILE A 35 -11.32 -9.88 20.90
CA ILE A 35 -10.80 -11.05 21.63
C ILE A 35 -11.42 -11.11 23.04
N TYR A 36 -11.47 -9.98 23.75
CA TYR A 36 -12.07 -9.92 25.07
C TYR A 36 -13.56 -10.22 25.05
N VAL A 37 -14.31 -9.63 24.12
CA VAL A 37 -15.75 -9.88 23.94
C VAL A 37 -16.02 -11.34 23.60
N ARG A 38 -15.26 -11.93 22.66
CA ARG A 38 -15.38 -13.35 22.30
C ARG A 38 -15.11 -14.24 23.51
N PHE A 39 -14.10 -13.91 24.33
CA PHE A 39 -13.84 -14.60 25.59
C PHE A 39 -15.05 -14.53 26.54
N LEU A 40 -15.60 -13.33 26.77
CA LEU A 40 -16.76 -13.16 27.66
C LEU A 40 -17.99 -13.94 27.15
N LYS A 41 -18.28 -13.89 25.84
CA LYS A 41 -19.36 -14.67 25.20
C LYS A 41 -19.12 -16.17 25.35
N LEU A 42 -17.89 -16.62 25.10
CA LEU A 42 -17.50 -18.03 25.23
C LEU A 42 -17.58 -18.54 26.67
N ALA A 43 -17.37 -17.66 27.65
CA ALA A 43 -17.57 -17.88 29.08
C ALA A 43 -19.03 -17.78 29.54
N GLY A 44 -19.98 -17.57 28.63
CA GLY A 44 -21.41 -17.50 28.93
C GLY A 44 -21.88 -16.19 29.57
N LYS A 45 -21.08 -15.12 29.51
CA LYS A 45 -21.49 -13.80 30.03
C LYS A 45 -22.42 -13.07 29.04
N ASP A 46 -23.40 -12.33 29.57
CA ASP A 46 -24.29 -11.47 28.78
C ASP A 46 -23.56 -10.18 28.38
N VAL A 47 -22.85 -10.24 27.25
CA VAL A 47 -22.02 -9.14 26.74
C VAL A 47 -22.50 -8.67 25.37
N VAL A 48 -22.49 -7.34 25.19
CA VAL A 48 -22.77 -6.68 23.91
C VAL A 48 -21.59 -5.79 23.54
N TYR A 49 -21.16 -5.87 22.28
CA TYR A 49 -20.10 -5.05 21.71
C TYR A 49 -20.66 -4.04 20.71
N CYS A 50 -20.62 -2.77 21.10
CA CYS A 50 -21.13 -1.65 20.30
C CYS A 50 -20.00 -0.75 19.81
N GLY A 51 -20.01 -0.45 18.52
CA GLY A 51 -19.14 0.53 17.87
C GLY A 51 -19.92 1.44 16.92
N ALA A 52 -19.24 2.42 16.34
CA ALA A 52 -19.77 3.32 15.32
C ALA A 52 -18.63 4.09 14.63
N ASP A 53 -18.96 4.72 13.51
CA ASP A 53 -18.14 5.82 12.97
C ASP A 53 -18.42 7.14 13.70
N ASP A 54 -17.36 7.89 13.97
CA ASP A 54 -17.41 9.33 14.25
C ASP A 54 -17.46 10.09 12.91
N THR A 55 -18.59 10.75 12.67
CA THR A 55 -19.00 11.24 11.35
C THR A 55 -19.20 12.74 11.29
N HIS A 56 -19.02 13.47 12.39
CA HIS A 56 -19.20 14.92 12.40
C HIS A 56 -17.87 15.67 12.33
N GLY A 57 -17.98 16.96 12.06
CA GLY A 57 -16.84 17.86 12.13
C GLY A 57 -16.41 18.43 10.79
N ALA A 58 -15.61 19.48 10.93
CA ALA A 58 -15.21 20.32 9.82
C ALA A 58 -14.30 19.61 8.80
N PRO A 59 -13.39 18.68 9.15
CA PRO A 59 -12.61 17.91 8.18
C PRO A 59 -13.45 17.07 7.20
N ILE A 60 -14.53 16.43 7.68
CA ILE A 60 -15.44 15.63 6.86
C ILE A 60 -16.13 16.52 5.82
N GLU A 61 -16.66 17.67 6.24
CA GLU A 61 -17.27 18.64 5.32
C GLU A 61 -16.27 19.12 4.25
N ILE A 62 -15.01 19.39 4.62
CA ILE A 62 -13.96 19.81 3.67
C ILE A 62 -13.71 18.73 2.64
N ASN A 63 -13.48 17.50 3.08
CA ASN A 63 -13.05 16.45 2.19
C ASN A 63 -14.19 15.98 1.28
N ALA A 64 -15.43 15.96 1.77
CA ALA A 64 -16.62 15.79 0.93
C ALA A 64 -16.71 16.89 -0.15
N SER A 65 -16.55 18.15 0.25
CA SER A 65 -16.59 19.30 -0.67
C SER A 65 -15.48 19.26 -1.73
N LYS A 66 -14.25 18.89 -1.35
CA LYS A 66 -13.13 18.70 -2.30
C LYS A 66 -13.41 17.63 -3.36
N GLN A 67 -14.21 16.62 -3.02
CA GLN A 67 -14.61 15.55 -3.93
C GLN A 67 -15.90 15.87 -4.70
N GLY A 68 -16.57 16.97 -4.39
CA GLY A 68 -17.83 17.38 -5.03
C GLY A 68 -19.03 16.52 -4.63
N ILE A 69 -19.00 15.89 -3.46
CA ILE A 69 -20.08 15.05 -2.91
C ILE A 69 -20.62 15.62 -1.59
N THR A 70 -21.78 15.16 -1.15
CA THR A 70 -22.34 15.55 0.15
C THR A 70 -21.58 14.91 1.32
N PRO A 71 -21.54 15.52 2.52
CA PRO A 71 -20.95 14.89 3.70
C PRO A 71 -21.58 13.53 4.03
N GLU A 72 -22.89 13.37 3.82
CA GLU A 72 -23.61 12.11 4.02
C GLU A 72 -23.15 11.01 3.05
N GLU A 73 -22.93 11.33 1.78
CA GLU A 73 -22.35 10.38 0.81
C GLU A 73 -20.90 10.02 1.18
N PHE A 74 -20.12 10.99 1.64
CA PHE A 74 -18.72 10.79 2.05
C PHE A 74 -18.60 9.86 3.27
N ILE A 75 -19.35 10.10 4.35
CA ILE A 75 -19.33 9.21 5.53
C ILE A 75 -19.93 7.84 5.20
N GLY A 76 -20.92 7.77 4.30
CA GLY A 76 -21.52 6.51 3.88
C GLY A 76 -20.58 5.64 3.04
N HIS A 77 -19.60 6.24 2.37
CA HIS A 77 -18.50 5.53 1.73
C HIS A 77 -17.55 4.93 2.76
N TRP A 78 -17.01 5.75 3.68
CA TRP A 78 -16.08 5.29 4.71
C TRP A 78 -16.68 4.23 5.62
N TRP A 79 -17.95 4.38 6.03
CA TRP A 79 -18.62 3.38 6.87
C TRP A 79 -18.59 1.97 6.25
N LYS A 80 -18.79 1.88 4.93
CA LYS A 80 -18.74 0.60 4.21
C LYS A 80 -17.34 0.02 4.18
N GLU A 81 -16.33 0.86 3.96
CA GLU A 81 -14.92 0.43 3.95
C GLU A 81 -14.48 -0.01 5.34
N HIS A 82 -14.79 0.76 6.37
CA HIS A 82 -14.48 0.42 7.76
C HIS A 82 -15.15 -0.89 8.16
N LYS A 83 -16.45 -1.05 7.87
CA LYS A 83 -17.17 -2.29 8.18
C LYS A 83 -16.58 -3.50 7.46
N ARG A 84 -16.23 -3.36 6.17
CA ARG A 84 -15.53 -4.41 5.40
C ARG A 84 -14.21 -4.77 6.08
N ASP A 85 -13.40 -3.77 6.43
CA ASP A 85 -12.09 -4.00 7.04
C ASP A 85 -12.21 -4.68 8.40
N TYR A 86 -13.19 -4.31 9.24
CA TYR A 86 -13.45 -5.04 10.49
C TYR A 86 -13.87 -6.49 10.26
N ASP A 87 -14.74 -6.74 9.27
CA ASP A 87 -15.19 -8.09 8.92
C ASP A 87 -14.04 -8.96 8.40
N ASP A 88 -13.17 -8.40 7.56
CA ASP A 88 -11.97 -9.08 7.05
C ASP A 88 -11.03 -9.50 8.19
N TYR A 89 -10.96 -8.71 9.27
CA TYR A 89 -10.17 -9.00 10.49
C TYR A 89 -10.98 -9.72 11.59
N LEU A 90 -12.16 -10.22 11.27
CA LEU A 90 -13.03 -11.02 12.14
C LEU A 90 -13.46 -10.27 13.42
N VAL A 91 -13.49 -8.94 13.37
CA VAL A 91 -14.00 -8.09 14.46
C VAL A 91 -15.52 -8.04 14.35
N GLU A 92 -16.21 -8.58 15.37
CA GLU A 92 -17.65 -8.80 15.31
C GLU A 92 -18.39 -7.91 16.30
N PHE A 93 -18.96 -6.82 15.79
CA PHE A 93 -19.84 -5.95 16.56
C PHE A 93 -21.26 -6.51 16.62
N ASP A 94 -21.88 -6.46 17.80
CA ASP A 94 -23.32 -6.67 17.95
C ASP A 94 -24.12 -5.47 17.38
N SER A 95 -23.52 -4.29 17.38
CA SER A 95 -23.99 -3.10 16.65
C SER A 95 -22.81 -2.24 16.23
N TYR A 96 -22.65 -2.05 14.92
CA TYR A 96 -21.73 -1.07 14.34
C TYR A 96 -22.56 0.01 13.64
N TYR A 97 -22.50 1.24 14.15
CA TYR A 97 -23.47 2.29 13.82
C TYR A 97 -22.81 3.59 13.34
N THR A 98 -23.46 4.73 13.52
CA THR A 98 -22.96 6.05 13.13
C THR A 98 -23.40 7.12 14.14
N THR A 99 -22.51 8.07 14.41
CA THR A 99 -22.81 9.28 15.19
C THR A 99 -23.79 10.21 14.48
N ASN A 100 -23.88 10.21 13.15
CA ASN A 100 -24.89 10.96 12.40
C ASN A 100 -26.21 10.16 12.32
N SER A 101 -26.86 9.97 13.46
CA SER A 101 -28.09 9.20 13.60
C SER A 101 -29.17 9.93 14.41
N PRO A 102 -30.46 9.61 14.21
CA PRO A 102 -31.56 10.14 15.02
C PRO A 102 -31.39 9.87 16.52
N GLU A 103 -30.91 8.67 16.88
CA GLU A 103 -30.66 8.23 18.24
C GLU A 103 -29.55 9.07 18.88
N ASN A 104 -28.44 9.30 18.18
CA ASN A 104 -27.35 10.11 18.71
C ASN A 104 -27.78 11.58 18.88
N ARG A 105 -28.56 12.12 17.93
CA ARG A 105 -29.13 13.47 18.04
C ARG A 105 -30.00 13.58 19.30
N TYR A 106 -30.90 12.62 19.50
CA TYR A 106 -31.77 12.58 20.67
C TYR A 106 -30.98 12.60 21.98
N TYR A 107 -30.00 11.70 22.13
CA TYR A 107 -29.21 11.61 23.36
C TYR A 107 -28.29 12.83 23.57
N THR A 108 -27.78 13.42 22.48
CA THR A 108 -26.98 14.65 22.53
C THR A 108 -27.82 15.82 23.05
N GLU A 109 -29.00 16.03 22.48
CA GLU A 109 -29.93 17.07 22.92
C GLU A 109 -30.41 16.83 24.36
N LEU A 110 -30.67 15.57 24.74
CA LEU A 110 -31.08 15.19 26.10
C LEU A 110 -29.98 15.49 27.13
N ILE A 111 -28.75 15.05 26.88
CA ILE A 111 -27.61 15.27 27.76
C ILE A 111 -27.33 16.77 27.90
N PHE A 112 -27.28 17.50 26.78
CA PHE A 112 -27.08 18.94 26.79
C PHE A 112 -28.15 19.65 27.62
N LYS A 113 -29.43 19.33 27.40
CA LYS A 113 -30.55 19.91 28.15
C LYS A 113 -30.41 19.66 29.65
N ARG A 114 -30.11 18.41 30.08
CA ARG A 114 -29.95 18.07 31.50
C ARG A 114 -28.78 18.82 32.14
N LEU A 115 -27.66 18.96 31.42
CA LEU A 115 -26.50 19.73 31.90
C LEU A 115 -26.83 21.22 32.03
N GLN A 116 -27.58 21.78 31.07
CA GLN A 116 -28.02 23.16 31.09
C GLN A 116 -28.99 23.44 32.26
N GLU A 117 -30.00 22.58 32.47
CA GLU A 117 -30.97 22.69 33.57
C GLU A 117 -30.30 22.64 34.95
N LYS A 118 -29.18 21.91 35.09
CA LYS A 118 -28.37 21.84 36.31
C LYS A 118 -27.33 22.96 36.42
N GLY A 119 -27.23 23.86 35.45
CA GLY A 119 -26.32 25.00 35.48
C GLY A 119 -24.86 24.69 35.15
N TYR A 120 -24.58 23.53 34.54
CA TYR A 120 -23.24 23.12 34.10
C TYR A 120 -22.84 23.65 32.72
N ILE A 121 -23.76 24.29 32.02
CA ILE A 121 -23.50 24.96 30.74
C ILE A 121 -23.57 26.48 30.93
N TYR A 122 -22.62 27.21 30.35
CA TYR A 122 -22.67 28.67 30.24
C TYR A 122 -22.26 29.14 28.85
N GLN A 123 -22.58 30.39 28.54
CA GLN A 123 -22.21 31.02 27.27
C GLN A 123 -21.11 32.06 27.49
N LYS A 124 -20.20 32.18 26.53
CA LYS A 124 -19.10 33.14 26.53
C LYS A 124 -18.82 33.59 25.09
N GLU A 125 -18.66 34.89 24.87
CA GLU A 125 -18.15 35.41 23.60
C GLU A 125 -16.64 35.16 23.51
N ILE A 126 -16.21 34.62 22.38
CA ILE A 126 -14.81 34.40 22.04
C ILE A 126 -14.49 35.05 20.69
N GLU A 127 -13.31 35.66 20.59
CA GLU A 127 -12.81 36.22 19.34
C GLU A 127 -12.27 35.08 18.47
N LEU A 128 -12.83 34.91 17.27
CA LEU A 128 -12.41 33.90 16.31
C LEU A 128 -12.01 34.54 14.98
N THR A 129 -11.37 33.75 14.12
CA THR A 129 -11.10 34.15 12.74
C THR A 129 -12.31 33.85 11.84
N TYR A 130 -12.65 34.80 10.95
CA TYR A 130 -13.77 34.73 10.02
C TYR A 130 -13.31 35.05 8.60
N CYS A 131 -13.74 34.25 7.64
CA CYS A 131 -13.49 34.49 6.22
C CYS A 131 -14.70 35.14 5.57
N GLU A 132 -14.58 36.40 5.16
CA GLU A 132 -15.65 37.12 4.47
C GLU A 132 -15.98 36.52 3.10
N LYS A 133 -15.00 35.90 2.43
CA LYS A 133 -15.20 35.29 1.10
C LYS A 133 -15.88 33.93 1.16
N CYS A 134 -15.61 33.14 2.20
CA CYS A 134 -16.28 31.85 2.44
C CYS A 134 -17.51 31.99 3.34
N GLU A 135 -17.79 33.20 3.81
CA GLU A 135 -18.90 33.54 4.72
C GLU A 135 -19.00 32.60 5.93
N ARG A 136 -17.86 32.33 6.58
CA ARG A 136 -17.80 31.42 7.73
C ARG A 136 -16.69 31.72 8.71
N TYR A 137 -16.90 31.31 9.96
CA TYR A 137 -15.83 31.21 10.95
C TYR A 137 -14.86 30.08 10.56
N LEU A 138 -13.58 30.26 10.90
CA LEU A 138 -12.51 29.34 10.53
C LEU A 138 -12.00 28.61 11.79
N PRO A 139 -12.32 27.32 11.96
CA PRO A 139 -11.68 26.47 12.97
C PRO A 139 -10.16 26.40 12.76
N ASP A 140 -9.42 25.85 13.73
CA ASP A 140 -7.95 25.87 13.74
C ASP A 140 -7.29 25.39 12.43
N ARG A 141 -7.82 24.31 11.84
CA ARG A 141 -7.35 23.74 10.57
C ARG A 141 -7.73 24.54 9.31
N TYR A 142 -8.60 25.53 9.46
CA TYR A 142 -9.03 26.44 8.41
C TYR A 142 -8.21 27.73 8.32
N VAL A 143 -7.30 27.92 9.27
CA VAL A 143 -6.39 29.06 9.31
C VAL A 143 -4.97 28.54 9.16
N LYS A 144 -4.26 29.12 8.20
CA LYS A 144 -2.81 28.95 8.09
C LYS A 144 -2.12 30.30 8.20
N GLY A 145 -0.89 30.31 8.67
CA GLY A 145 -0.09 31.51 8.74
C GLY A 145 1.33 31.21 9.17
N THR A 146 2.04 32.26 9.58
CA THR A 146 3.38 32.14 10.11
C THR A 146 3.33 31.96 11.63
N CYS A 147 4.05 30.95 12.14
CA CYS A 147 4.13 30.68 13.58
C CYS A 147 4.69 31.90 14.34
N PRO A 148 4.01 32.39 15.38
CA PRO A 148 4.42 33.55 16.15
C PRO A 148 5.68 33.30 16.98
N ASN A 149 5.98 32.03 17.29
CA ASN A 149 7.13 31.66 18.11
C ASN A 149 8.42 31.47 17.27
N CYS A 150 8.38 30.66 16.21
CA CYS A 150 9.59 30.29 15.45
C CYS A 150 9.67 30.87 14.03
N GLY A 151 8.65 31.61 13.58
CA GLY A 151 8.61 32.22 12.26
C GLY A 151 8.46 31.23 11.10
N ALA A 152 8.12 29.96 11.36
CA ALA A 152 7.84 28.99 10.30
C ALA A 152 6.60 29.42 9.50
N PRO A 153 6.66 29.47 8.16
CA PRO A 153 5.47 29.76 7.34
C PRO A 153 4.52 28.55 7.28
N ASP A 154 3.30 28.78 6.81
CA ASP A 154 2.28 27.76 6.49
C ASP A 154 1.89 26.80 7.63
N GLN A 155 1.89 27.30 8.86
CA GLN A 155 1.48 26.57 10.06
C GLN A 155 -0.02 26.69 10.29
N TYR A 156 -0.65 25.61 10.77
CA TYR A 156 -2.06 25.60 11.16
C TYR A 156 -2.28 26.36 12.49
N GLY A 157 -3.51 26.78 12.74
CA GLY A 157 -3.87 27.64 13.87
C GLY A 157 -3.94 26.98 15.25
N ASP A 158 -3.53 25.72 15.39
CA ASP A 158 -3.49 24.98 16.65
C ASP A 158 -2.04 24.78 17.12
N VAL A 159 -1.23 24.06 16.33
CA VAL A 159 0.12 23.62 16.68
C VAL A 159 1.09 23.89 15.54
N CYS A 160 2.22 24.52 15.86
CA CYS A 160 3.31 24.66 14.90
C CYS A 160 4.02 23.31 14.69
N GLU A 161 4.01 22.77 13.48
CA GLU A 161 4.68 21.51 13.12
C GLU A 161 6.21 21.58 13.20
N LYS A 162 6.79 22.79 13.22
CA LYS A 162 8.24 22.99 13.34
C LYS A 162 8.75 23.03 14.78
N CYS A 163 8.06 23.75 15.67
CA CYS A 163 8.52 23.97 17.05
C CYS A 163 7.55 23.43 18.12
N ASN A 164 6.47 22.76 17.71
CA ASN A 164 5.44 22.15 18.56
C ASN A 164 4.78 23.12 19.56
N THR A 165 4.90 24.42 19.33
CA THR A 165 4.24 25.43 20.16
C THR A 165 2.76 25.49 19.81
N THR A 166 1.90 25.49 20.84
CA THR A 166 0.46 25.71 20.72
C THR A 166 0.17 27.21 20.70
N HIS A 167 -0.88 27.59 19.97
CA HIS A 167 -1.29 28.97 19.76
C HIS A 167 -2.74 29.00 19.30
N GLU A 168 -3.41 30.14 19.46
CA GLU A 168 -4.76 30.35 18.93
C GLU A 168 -4.70 30.78 17.46
N THR A 169 -5.79 30.57 16.71
CA THR A 169 -5.87 31.03 15.31
C THR A 169 -5.61 32.52 15.13
N THR A 170 -5.94 33.31 16.15
CA THR A 170 -5.74 34.77 16.20
C THR A 170 -4.28 35.18 16.40
N ASP A 171 -3.42 34.25 16.85
CA ASP A 171 -2.00 34.51 17.14
C ASP A 171 -1.09 34.34 15.92
N LEU A 172 -1.58 33.67 14.87
CA LEU A 172 -0.84 33.47 13.63
C LEU A 172 -0.48 34.81 12.96
N ILE A 173 0.76 34.93 12.49
CA ILE A 173 1.23 36.09 11.75
C ILE A 173 0.83 35.92 10.28
N ASN A 174 0.25 36.96 9.67
CA ASN A 174 -0.27 36.93 8.29
C ASN A 174 -1.18 35.71 8.03
N PRO A 175 -2.26 35.53 8.81
CA PRO A 175 -3.13 34.40 8.64
C PRO A 175 -3.86 34.50 7.29
N TYR A 176 -4.17 33.35 6.71
CA TYR A 176 -4.98 33.20 5.52
C TYR A 176 -5.90 31.98 5.65
N CYS A 177 -7.07 32.06 5.00
CA CYS A 177 -8.04 30.99 4.95
C CYS A 177 -7.51 29.83 4.10
N SER A 178 -7.42 28.62 4.66
CA SER A 178 -6.93 27.45 3.92
C SER A 178 -7.88 26.97 2.81
N ILE A 179 -9.15 27.42 2.80
CA ILE A 179 -10.12 27.12 1.74
C ILE A 179 -9.86 27.97 0.49
N CYS A 180 -9.79 29.30 0.65
CA CYS A 180 -9.84 30.23 -0.49
C CYS A 180 -8.66 31.22 -0.57
N GLY A 181 -7.71 31.13 0.36
CA GLY A 181 -6.49 31.94 0.41
C GLY A 181 -6.67 33.39 0.85
N SER A 182 -7.88 33.85 1.19
CA SER A 182 -8.09 35.24 1.63
C SER A 182 -7.67 35.44 3.09
N PRO A 183 -7.16 36.63 3.46
CA PRO A 183 -6.88 36.93 4.86
C PRO A 183 -8.18 36.94 5.69
N PRO A 184 -8.24 36.25 6.83
CA PRO A 184 -9.39 36.30 7.71
C PRO A 184 -9.40 37.60 8.53
N ILE A 185 -10.59 37.99 8.97
CA ILE A 185 -10.80 39.04 9.97
C ILE A 185 -11.05 38.41 11.34
N ARG A 186 -10.90 39.20 12.40
CA ARG A 186 -11.31 38.79 13.74
C ARG A 186 -12.77 39.17 13.97
N LYS A 187 -13.55 38.26 14.54
CA LYS A 187 -14.97 38.45 14.78
C LYS A 187 -15.37 37.67 16.03
N ASP A 188 -16.11 38.33 16.92
CA ASP A 188 -16.64 37.69 18.11
C ASP A 188 -17.75 36.70 17.75
N SER A 189 -17.82 35.62 18.52
CA SER A 189 -18.84 34.58 18.41
C SER A 189 -19.22 34.07 19.79
N LEU A 190 -20.51 33.95 20.07
CA LEU A 190 -21.01 33.36 21.31
C LEU A 190 -20.82 31.84 21.27
N HIS A 191 -20.15 31.26 22.26
CA HIS A 191 -19.94 29.82 22.38
C HIS A 191 -20.45 29.26 23.71
N TYR A 192 -20.82 27.99 23.69
CA TYR A 192 -21.27 27.23 24.85
C TYR A 192 -20.12 26.45 25.46
N PHE A 193 -19.99 26.52 26.77
CA PHE A 193 -18.95 25.86 27.55
C PHE A 193 -19.56 24.92 28.59
N PHE A 194 -19.00 23.72 28.71
CA PHE A 194 -19.25 22.79 29.80
C PHE A 194 -18.29 23.07 30.96
N LYS A 195 -18.83 23.23 32.16
CA LYS A 195 -18.09 23.53 33.39
C LYS A 195 -17.35 22.31 33.95
N LEU A 196 -16.37 21.79 33.22
CA LEU A 196 -15.58 20.63 33.65
C LEU A 196 -14.88 20.89 35.00
N GLY A 197 -14.49 22.14 35.28
CA GLY A 197 -13.86 22.51 36.55
C GLY A 197 -14.71 22.21 37.79
N GLU A 198 -16.04 22.28 37.69
CA GLU A 198 -16.97 21.98 38.80
C GLU A 198 -16.98 20.50 39.20
N PHE A 199 -16.47 19.61 38.34
CA PHE A 199 -16.42 18.17 38.58
C PHE A 199 -15.08 17.70 39.16
N THR A 200 -14.14 18.61 39.43
CA THR A 200 -12.77 18.28 39.88
C THR A 200 -12.76 17.38 41.11
N ASP A 201 -13.54 17.70 42.15
CA ASP A 201 -13.55 16.92 43.40
C ASP A 201 -14.17 15.54 43.19
N TRP A 202 -15.28 15.47 42.45
CA TRP A 202 -15.92 14.20 42.12
C TRP A 202 -15.02 13.31 41.25
N LEU A 203 -14.36 13.86 40.23
CA LEU A 203 -13.41 13.13 39.39
C LEU A 203 -12.24 12.60 40.21
N ARG A 204 -11.71 13.41 41.14
CA ARG A 204 -10.65 12.97 42.06
C ARG A 204 -11.09 11.77 42.89
N ASP A 205 -12.29 11.80 43.44
CA ASP A 205 -12.83 10.70 44.25
C ASP A 205 -13.14 9.46 43.41
N TRP A 206 -13.77 9.63 42.24
CA TRP A 206 -14.07 8.55 41.30
C TRP A 206 -12.80 7.83 40.85
N LEU A 207 -11.76 8.57 40.43
CA LEU A 207 -10.47 8.02 40.02
C LEU A 207 -9.79 7.26 41.17
N ASN A 208 -9.75 7.83 42.38
CA ASN A 208 -9.10 7.19 43.53
C ASN A 208 -9.79 5.89 43.98
N ASN A 209 -11.13 5.85 43.87
CA ASN A 209 -11.93 4.71 44.27
C ASN A 209 -12.03 3.64 43.17
N ASN A 210 -11.83 4.00 41.90
CA ASN A 210 -11.81 3.03 40.80
C ASN A 210 -10.49 2.24 40.76
N LYS A 211 -10.53 1.01 41.29
CA LYS A 211 -9.38 0.09 41.30
C LYS A 211 -9.22 -0.72 40.02
N ARG A 212 -10.16 -0.62 39.08
CA ARG A 212 -10.15 -1.35 37.81
C ARG A 212 -9.31 -0.67 36.75
N LEU A 213 -9.21 0.66 36.82
CA LEU A 213 -8.34 1.45 35.96
C LEU A 213 -6.88 1.06 36.16
N GLN A 214 -6.14 1.04 35.05
CA GLN A 214 -4.69 0.88 35.04
C GLN A 214 -4.02 1.91 35.96
N PRO A 215 -3.20 1.49 36.94
CA PRO A 215 -2.64 2.38 37.96
C PRO A 215 -1.85 3.56 37.40
N GLU A 216 -1.07 3.33 36.35
CA GLU A 216 -0.24 4.35 35.68
C GLU A 216 -1.11 5.46 35.07
N ILE A 217 -2.23 5.10 34.43
CA ILE A 217 -3.15 6.04 33.80
C ILE A 217 -3.91 6.82 34.85
N ARG A 218 -4.46 6.14 35.87
CA ARG A 218 -5.12 6.81 37.00
C ARG A 218 -4.21 7.88 37.61
N ASN A 219 -2.94 7.55 37.85
CA ASN A 219 -1.99 8.48 38.47
C ASN A 219 -1.68 9.68 37.54
N GLN A 220 -1.57 9.46 36.23
CA GLN A 220 -1.40 10.53 35.24
C GLN A 220 -2.61 11.47 35.22
N ILE A 221 -3.84 10.93 35.14
CA ILE A 221 -5.07 11.74 35.10
C ILE A 221 -5.26 12.52 36.42
N LEU A 222 -4.96 11.90 37.57
CA LEU A 222 -5.01 12.58 38.87
C LEU A 222 -4.09 13.80 38.93
N THR A 223 -2.97 13.80 38.20
CA THR A 223 -2.08 14.96 38.12
C THR A 223 -2.81 16.12 37.44
N TRP A 224 -3.45 15.89 36.30
CA TRP A 224 -4.25 16.90 35.61
C TRP A 224 -5.43 17.42 36.44
N VAL A 225 -6.10 16.55 37.19
CA VAL A 225 -7.18 16.96 38.12
C VAL A 225 -6.65 17.86 39.23
N ASN A 226 -5.45 17.59 39.74
CA ASN A 226 -4.85 18.39 40.80
C ASN A 226 -4.27 19.72 40.31
N ASP A 227 -3.82 19.80 39.06
CA ASP A 227 -3.34 21.03 38.43
C ASP A 227 -4.48 22.01 38.09
N GLY A 228 -5.72 21.51 38.03
CA GLY A 228 -6.93 22.27 37.73
C GLY A 228 -7.43 22.04 36.31
N LEU A 229 -8.75 21.89 36.16
CA LEU A 229 -9.39 21.60 34.89
C LEU A 229 -9.99 22.86 34.27
N ASN A 230 -9.79 23.03 32.96
CA ASN A 230 -10.42 24.10 32.19
C ASN A 230 -11.80 23.68 31.69
N ASP A 231 -12.71 24.64 31.59
CA ASP A 231 -14.01 24.45 30.97
C ASP A 231 -13.88 24.20 29.46
N TRP A 232 -14.79 23.39 28.93
CA TRP A 232 -14.69 22.88 27.57
C TRP A 232 -15.69 23.53 26.63
N CYS A 233 -15.23 24.10 25.51
CA CYS A 233 -16.10 24.65 24.47
C CYS A 233 -16.77 23.52 23.68
N ILE A 234 -18.08 23.38 23.85
CA ILE A 234 -18.90 22.30 23.26
C ILE A 234 -19.73 22.74 22.06
N SER A 235 -19.53 23.96 21.55
CA SER A 235 -20.22 24.46 20.35
C SER A 235 -19.26 24.85 19.22
N ARG A 236 -19.75 24.81 18.00
CA ARG A 236 -19.10 25.31 16.77
C ARG A 236 -20.08 26.16 15.96
N ASP A 237 -19.53 27.13 15.22
CA ASP A 237 -20.28 27.99 14.32
C ASP A 237 -20.65 27.30 13.01
N GLY A 238 -21.80 27.66 12.47
CA GLY A 238 -22.23 27.28 11.12
C GLY A 238 -21.46 28.02 10.01
N PRO A 239 -21.41 27.45 8.78
CA PRO A 239 -21.82 26.08 8.42
C PRO A 239 -20.92 25.02 9.11
N TYR A 240 -21.53 23.92 9.56
CA TYR A 240 -20.85 22.81 10.23
C TYR A 240 -21.64 21.52 9.99
N PHE A 241 -20.94 20.44 9.66
CA PHE A 241 -21.56 19.13 9.56
C PHE A 241 -21.68 18.49 10.95
N GLY A 242 -22.87 18.58 11.53
CA GLY A 242 -23.19 18.07 12.86
C GLY A 242 -24.60 18.41 13.31
N PHE A 243 -24.90 18.17 14.60
CA PHE A 243 -26.21 18.49 15.18
C PHE A 243 -26.29 19.96 15.62
N LYS A 244 -27.38 20.64 15.25
CA LYS A 244 -27.68 21.99 15.74
C LYS A 244 -27.99 21.97 17.23
N ILE A 245 -27.54 23.00 17.95
CA ILE A 245 -27.92 23.21 19.35
C ILE A 245 -29.39 23.66 19.39
N PRO A 246 -30.27 23.02 20.18
CA PRO A 246 -31.67 23.41 20.26
C PRO A 246 -31.86 24.89 20.62
N GLY A 247 -32.66 25.60 19.82
CA GLY A 247 -32.93 27.03 20.01
C GLY A 247 -31.94 27.98 19.33
N GLU A 248 -30.87 27.46 18.73
CA GLU A 248 -29.90 28.25 17.97
C GLU A 248 -30.10 28.11 16.46
N GLU A 249 -29.85 29.18 15.70
CA GLU A 249 -29.96 29.14 14.23
C GLU A 249 -28.71 28.53 13.58
N ASP A 250 -27.53 29.01 14.00
CA ASP A 250 -26.22 28.72 13.38
C ASP A 250 -25.18 28.19 14.38
N LYS A 251 -25.61 27.54 15.47
CA LYS A 251 -24.72 26.86 16.42
C LYS A 251 -24.91 25.36 16.37
N TYR A 252 -23.80 24.65 16.37
CA TYR A 252 -23.75 23.19 16.30
C TYR A 252 -22.98 22.65 17.50
N PHE A 253 -23.30 21.43 17.93
CA PHE A 253 -22.50 20.71 18.90
C PHE A 253 -21.12 20.42 18.31
N TYR A 254 -20.09 20.59 19.13
CA TYR A 254 -18.75 20.16 18.78
C TYR A 254 -18.69 18.63 18.81
N VAL A 255 -18.02 18.04 17.81
CA VAL A 255 -17.90 16.57 17.67
C VAL A 255 -17.46 15.85 18.95
N TRP A 256 -16.58 16.43 19.77
CA TRP A 256 -16.16 15.78 21.02
C TRP A 256 -17.26 15.69 22.11
N LEU A 257 -18.39 16.40 21.94
CA LEU A 257 -19.57 16.17 22.76
C LEU A 257 -20.41 15.01 22.23
N ASP A 258 -20.69 14.95 20.92
CA ASP A 258 -21.62 13.97 20.34
C ASP A 258 -20.97 12.62 19.98
N ALA A 259 -19.65 12.58 19.80
CA ALA A 259 -18.90 11.36 19.50
C ALA A 259 -19.04 10.30 20.60
N PRO A 260 -18.72 10.55 21.88
CA PRO A 260 -18.89 9.54 22.92
C PRO A 260 -20.38 9.21 23.20
N ILE A 261 -21.31 10.10 22.86
CA ILE A 261 -22.75 9.81 22.92
C ILE A 261 -23.15 8.79 21.84
N GLY A 262 -22.34 8.66 20.78
CA GLY A 262 -22.42 7.60 19.78
C GLY A 262 -22.37 6.19 20.37
N TYR A 263 -21.71 5.97 21.53
CA TYR A 263 -21.78 4.69 22.25
C TYR A 263 -23.20 4.38 22.74
N ILE A 264 -23.91 5.39 23.26
CA ILE A 264 -25.30 5.28 23.69
C ILE A 264 -26.20 5.05 22.48
N ALA A 265 -25.97 5.79 21.38
CA ALA A 265 -26.72 5.65 20.15
C ALA A 265 -26.58 4.26 19.51
N SER A 266 -25.36 3.71 19.47
CA SER A 266 -25.12 2.35 18.99
C SER A 266 -25.78 1.31 19.90
N THR A 267 -25.80 1.53 21.22
CA THR A 267 -26.56 0.69 22.16
C THR A 267 -28.07 0.77 21.91
N ALA A 268 -28.60 1.97 21.60
CA ALA A 268 -30.00 2.16 21.25
C ALA A 268 -30.35 1.46 19.93
N ASN A 269 -29.45 1.51 18.94
CA ASN A 269 -29.61 0.78 17.69
C ASN A 269 -29.62 -0.75 17.92
N TYR A 270 -28.72 -1.28 18.75
CA TYR A 270 -28.75 -2.68 19.18
C TYR A 270 -30.09 -3.05 19.85
N ALA A 271 -30.63 -2.15 20.67
CA ALA A 271 -31.84 -2.34 21.45
C ALA A 271 -33.15 -2.29 20.63
N LYS A 272 -33.13 -1.67 19.45
CA LYS A 272 -34.32 -1.25 18.69
C LYS A 272 -35.41 -2.32 18.52
N ASP A 273 -34.99 -3.56 18.25
CA ASP A 273 -35.89 -4.69 17.98
C ASP A 273 -35.90 -5.74 19.12
N LYS A 274 -35.43 -5.34 20.31
CA LYS A 274 -35.28 -6.21 21.48
C LYS A 274 -36.14 -5.72 22.65
N PRO A 275 -36.48 -6.58 23.63
CA PRO A 275 -37.19 -6.17 24.84
C PRO A 275 -36.24 -5.49 25.85
N LEU A 276 -35.42 -4.55 25.37
CA LEU A 276 -34.45 -3.77 26.13
C LEU A 276 -34.28 -2.39 25.50
N THR A 277 -33.66 -1.46 26.23
CA THR A 277 -33.37 -0.09 25.80
C THR A 277 -31.92 0.27 26.11
N ALA A 278 -31.39 1.36 25.54
CA ALA A 278 -30.06 1.84 25.92
C ALA A 278 -29.99 2.20 27.42
N ASP A 279 -31.10 2.65 28.01
CA ASP A 279 -31.20 2.98 29.43
C ASP A 279 -30.94 1.77 30.35
N ASP A 280 -31.16 0.54 29.88
CA ASP A 280 -30.81 -0.68 30.63
C ASP A 280 -29.31 -0.84 30.85
N TYR A 281 -28.48 -0.15 30.05
CA TYR A 281 -27.03 -0.10 30.22
C TYR A 281 -26.56 1.24 30.79
N TRP A 282 -27.17 2.35 30.34
CA TRP A 282 -26.63 3.69 30.54
C TRP A 282 -27.35 4.52 31.63
N GLN A 283 -28.46 4.02 32.20
CA GLN A 283 -29.20 4.72 33.28
C GLN A 283 -29.30 3.90 34.57
N LYS A 284 -29.21 2.56 34.50
CA LYS A 284 -29.24 1.68 35.66
C LYS A 284 -27.81 1.26 36.05
N ASP A 285 -27.46 1.32 37.33
CA ASP A 285 -26.19 0.80 37.89
C ASP A 285 -26.09 -0.75 37.85
N GLU A 286 -26.97 -1.41 37.10
CA GLU A 286 -27.06 -2.87 36.99
C GLU A 286 -26.17 -3.40 35.86
N ALA A 287 -25.81 -2.58 34.87
CA ALA A 287 -24.90 -2.96 33.80
C ALA A 287 -23.46 -2.58 34.12
N GLU A 288 -22.53 -3.26 33.46
CA GLU A 288 -21.11 -2.94 33.47
C GLU A 288 -20.73 -2.31 32.13
N ILE A 289 -20.01 -1.18 32.16
CA ILE A 289 -19.56 -0.49 30.95
C ILE A 289 -18.03 -0.49 30.89
N ILE A 290 -17.48 -0.99 29.78
CA ILE A 290 -16.04 -1.08 29.54
C ILE A 290 -15.70 -0.41 28.20
N HIS A 291 -14.82 0.58 28.24
CA HIS A 291 -14.28 1.21 27.03
C HIS A 291 -12.85 0.74 26.76
N PHE A 292 -12.57 0.27 25.55
CA PHE A 292 -11.21 0.10 25.03
C PHE A 292 -10.83 1.33 24.21
N ILE A 293 -9.71 1.95 24.53
CA ILE A 293 -9.26 3.19 23.88
C ILE A 293 -7.73 3.26 23.68
N GLY A 294 -7.30 4.01 22.68
CA GLY A 294 -5.93 4.49 22.53
C GLY A 294 -5.52 5.51 23.60
N LYS A 295 -4.21 5.58 23.89
CA LYS A 295 -3.65 6.51 24.90
C LYS A 295 -3.78 8.00 24.57
N ASP A 296 -4.10 8.34 23.33
CA ASP A 296 -4.28 9.71 22.84
C ASP A 296 -5.61 10.33 23.27
N ILE A 297 -6.63 9.52 23.57
CA ILE A 297 -7.98 10.00 23.93
C ILE A 297 -8.34 9.80 25.41
N ILE A 298 -7.33 9.55 26.26
CA ILE A 298 -7.51 9.32 27.71
C ILE A 298 -8.11 10.53 28.43
N TYR A 299 -7.73 11.75 28.04
CA TYR A 299 -8.28 12.97 28.64
C TYR A 299 -9.79 13.01 28.48
N PHE A 300 -10.29 12.69 27.28
CA PHE A 300 -11.71 12.71 26.99
C PHE A 300 -12.46 11.63 27.75
N HIS A 301 -11.96 10.40 27.78
CA HIS A 301 -12.67 9.25 28.35
C HIS A 301 -12.55 9.12 29.88
N LEU A 302 -11.57 9.79 30.50
CA LEU A 302 -11.36 9.74 31.96
C LEU A 302 -11.59 11.07 32.68
N LEU A 303 -11.88 12.16 31.95
CA LEU A 303 -12.27 13.45 32.55
C LEU A 303 -13.59 13.96 31.96
N PHE A 304 -13.58 14.32 30.67
CA PHE A 304 -14.72 15.00 30.05
C PHE A 304 -15.97 14.12 30.01
N TRP A 305 -15.84 12.90 29.49
CA TRP A 305 -16.97 11.99 29.29
C TRP A 305 -17.63 11.52 30.61
N PRO A 306 -16.88 11.04 31.63
CA PRO A 306 -17.47 10.70 32.92
C PRO A 306 -18.16 11.90 33.58
N ALA A 307 -17.61 13.11 33.47
CA ALA A 307 -18.22 14.32 34.02
C ALA A 307 -19.53 14.70 33.28
N VAL A 308 -19.56 14.58 31.95
CA VAL A 308 -20.76 14.78 31.12
C VAL A 308 -21.85 13.79 31.52
N LEU A 309 -21.53 12.49 31.62
CA LEU A 309 -22.47 11.45 32.04
C LEU A 309 -22.98 11.68 33.46
N HIS A 310 -22.08 11.89 34.43
CA HIS A 310 -22.43 12.12 35.82
C HIS A 310 -23.31 13.37 35.98
N GLY A 311 -22.93 14.47 35.34
CA GLY A 311 -23.70 15.71 35.29
C GLY A 311 -25.10 15.50 34.70
N ALA A 312 -25.22 14.69 33.63
CA ALA A 312 -26.49 14.39 32.99
C ALA A 312 -27.31 13.27 33.67
N GLY A 313 -26.79 12.65 34.74
CA GLY A 313 -27.44 11.54 35.45
C GLY A 313 -27.47 10.26 34.61
N PHE A 314 -26.34 9.89 34.02
CA PHE A 314 -26.12 8.60 33.36
C PHE A 314 -25.09 7.79 34.15
N HIS A 315 -25.13 6.47 33.98
CA HIS A 315 -24.10 5.56 34.50
C HIS A 315 -22.76 5.88 33.83
N VAL A 316 -21.69 5.90 34.63
CA VAL A 316 -20.33 6.19 34.16
C VAL A 316 -19.58 4.89 33.89
N PRO A 317 -18.57 4.88 33.00
CA PRO A 317 -17.82 3.66 32.70
C PRO A 317 -17.21 3.02 33.95
N ASP A 318 -17.42 1.72 34.14
CA ASP A 318 -16.85 0.95 35.24
C ASP A 318 -15.34 0.72 35.03
N ASN A 319 -14.93 0.55 33.77
CA ASN A 319 -13.53 0.44 33.40
C ASN A 319 -13.22 1.11 32.05
N VAL A 320 -11.97 1.55 31.92
CA VAL A 320 -11.40 2.05 30.66
C VAL A 320 -10.05 1.37 30.48
N VAL A 321 -9.96 0.50 29.47
CA VAL A 321 -8.77 -0.28 29.12
C VAL A 321 -8.02 0.49 28.04
N VAL A 322 -6.79 0.90 28.34
CA VAL A 322 -6.00 1.75 27.46
C VAL A 322 -4.81 0.97 26.92
N HIS A 323 -4.59 1.06 25.61
CA HIS A 323 -3.44 0.47 24.94
C HIS A 323 -2.46 1.53 24.38
N GLY A 324 -1.23 1.10 24.12
CA GLY A 324 -0.21 1.92 23.47
C GLY A 324 -0.39 2.02 21.95
N PHE A 325 0.49 2.77 21.30
CA PHE A 325 0.54 2.85 19.83
C PHE A 325 1.17 1.61 19.22
N LEU A 326 0.94 1.42 17.92
CA LEU A 326 1.66 0.44 17.11
C LEU A 326 2.89 1.09 16.45
N THR A 327 4.03 0.42 16.55
CA THR A 327 5.21 0.63 15.71
C THR A 327 5.36 -0.55 14.73
N VAL A 328 6.09 -0.35 13.64
CA VAL A 328 6.41 -1.40 12.66
C VAL A 328 7.92 -1.45 12.53
N ASN A 329 8.51 -2.62 12.81
CA ASN A 329 9.96 -2.85 12.85
C ASN A 329 10.73 -1.80 13.69
N GLY A 330 10.17 -1.42 14.85
CA GLY A 330 10.74 -0.45 15.78
C GLY A 330 10.52 1.02 15.42
N GLU A 331 9.85 1.32 14.31
CA GLU A 331 9.59 2.68 13.87
C GLU A 331 8.13 3.08 14.02
N LYS A 332 7.89 4.36 14.38
CA LYS A 332 6.54 4.93 14.31
C LYS A 332 6.02 4.86 12.88
N MET A 333 4.79 4.36 12.70
CA MET A 333 4.13 4.30 11.39
C MET A 333 4.17 5.67 10.71
N SER A 334 4.64 5.67 9.46
CA SER A 334 4.74 6.88 8.64
C SER A 334 4.52 6.54 7.18
N LYS A 335 3.65 7.30 6.51
CA LYS A 335 3.46 7.21 5.06
C LYS A 335 4.78 7.39 4.29
N SER A 336 5.65 8.28 4.76
CA SER A 336 6.94 8.57 4.10
C SER A 336 7.98 7.47 4.21
N ARG A 337 7.85 6.55 5.18
CA ARG A 337 8.82 5.48 5.45
C ARG A 337 8.32 4.10 5.05
N GLY A 338 7.18 3.98 4.38
CA GLY A 338 6.66 2.66 4.02
C GLY A 338 5.96 1.90 5.14
N THR A 339 5.91 2.45 6.35
CA THR A 339 5.47 1.72 7.56
C THR A 339 4.02 2.01 7.95
N PHE A 340 3.36 2.93 7.26
CA PHE A 340 1.93 3.14 7.40
C PHE A 340 1.20 2.21 6.42
N LEU A 341 0.44 1.26 6.96
CA LEU A 341 -0.32 0.31 6.16
C LEU A 341 -1.77 0.33 6.60
N THR A 342 -2.67 0.51 5.65
CA THR A 342 -4.10 0.33 5.86
C THR A 342 -4.40 -1.14 6.18
N ALA A 343 -5.55 -1.40 6.79
CA ALA A 343 -6.02 -2.77 7.03
C ALA A 343 -6.22 -3.52 5.70
N GLU A 344 -6.78 -2.85 4.70
CA GLU A 344 -6.95 -3.41 3.35
C GLU A 344 -5.63 -3.74 2.66
N GLU A 345 -4.58 -2.92 2.81
CA GLU A 345 -3.26 -3.25 2.25
C GLU A 345 -2.60 -4.40 3.00
N PHE A 346 -2.74 -4.46 4.33
CA PHE A 346 -2.01 -5.42 5.13
C PHE A 346 -2.50 -6.86 4.94
N LYS A 347 -3.81 -7.07 4.69
CA LYS A 347 -4.37 -8.41 4.44
C LYS A 347 -3.84 -9.09 3.16
N GLU A 348 -3.27 -8.33 2.23
CA GLU A 348 -2.62 -8.87 1.03
C GLU A 348 -1.30 -9.58 1.35
N TYR A 349 -0.67 -9.24 2.50
CA TYR A 349 0.60 -9.85 2.93
C TYR A 349 0.40 -11.03 3.86
N ILE A 350 -0.65 -11.01 4.68
CA ILE A 350 -0.90 -12.04 5.67
C ILE A 350 -2.39 -12.22 5.96
N ASP A 351 -2.79 -13.47 6.19
CA ASP A 351 -4.12 -13.80 6.71
C ASP A 351 -4.44 -12.95 7.97
N PRO A 352 -5.52 -12.17 7.96
CA PRO A 352 -5.94 -11.33 9.09
C PRO A 352 -6.01 -12.07 10.44
N GLU A 353 -6.40 -13.35 10.45
CA GLU A 353 -6.48 -14.14 11.68
C GLU A 353 -5.10 -14.33 12.35
N LEU A 354 -4.03 -14.37 11.54
CA LEU A 354 -2.66 -14.47 12.05
C LEU A 354 -2.18 -13.17 12.70
N LEU A 355 -2.66 -12.01 12.23
CA LEU A 355 -2.40 -10.74 12.91
C LEU A 355 -3.09 -10.70 14.28
N ARG A 356 -4.29 -11.28 14.40
CA ARG A 356 -4.99 -11.41 15.70
C ARG A 356 -4.17 -12.19 16.71
N PHE A 357 -3.62 -13.34 16.30
CA PHE A 357 -2.71 -14.12 17.13
C PHE A 357 -1.48 -13.33 17.55
N TYR A 358 -0.87 -12.59 16.62
CA TYR A 358 0.31 -11.79 16.92
C TYR A 358 0.03 -10.67 17.92
N TYR A 359 -1.06 -9.93 17.74
CA TYR A 359 -1.45 -8.88 18.70
C TYR A 359 -1.79 -9.47 20.05
N ALA A 360 -2.60 -10.52 20.13
CA ALA A 360 -2.95 -11.18 21.40
C ALA A 360 -1.70 -11.56 22.18
N ALA A 361 -0.73 -12.13 21.50
CA ALA A 361 0.51 -12.56 22.12
C ALA A 361 1.49 -11.43 22.50
N ASN A 362 1.25 -10.22 22.02
CA ASN A 362 2.08 -9.05 22.33
C ASN A 362 1.32 -8.02 23.18
N LEU A 363 0.05 -8.23 23.48
CA LEU A 363 -0.77 -7.34 24.30
C LEU A 363 -0.73 -7.76 25.78
N SER A 364 -0.51 -6.79 26.67
CA SER A 364 -0.66 -6.92 28.13
C SER A 364 -1.56 -5.80 28.66
N HIS A 365 -1.95 -5.86 29.92
CA HIS A 365 -2.79 -4.83 30.54
C HIS A 365 -2.01 -3.54 30.89
N THR A 366 -1.22 -3.04 29.95
CA THR A 366 -0.32 -1.88 30.10
C THR A 366 -0.45 -0.93 28.92
N MET A 367 -0.23 0.36 29.13
CA MET A 367 -0.24 1.40 28.08
C MET A 367 1.04 1.40 27.20
N THR A 368 1.75 0.28 27.13
CA THR A 368 3.02 0.16 26.41
C THR A 368 2.78 0.03 24.91
N ASP A 369 3.62 0.69 24.12
CA ASP A 369 3.57 0.56 22.67
C ASP A 369 3.93 -0.87 22.25
N ILE A 370 3.31 -1.31 21.15
CA ILE A 370 3.47 -2.65 20.59
C ILE A 370 4.22 -2.50 19.29
N ASP A 371 5.21 -3.36 19.09
CA ASP A 371 5.94 -3.39 17.83
C ASP A 371 5.47 -4.57 16.96
N LEU A 372 5.15 -4.28 15.71
CA LEU A 372 4.97 -5.25 14.66
C LEU A 372 6.30 -5.46 13.95
N ASP A 373 7.13 -6.33 14.51
CA ASP A 373 8.32 -6.84 13.84
C ASP A 373 7.90 -8.01 12.93
N LEU A 374 8.09 -7.85 11.62
CA LEU A 374 7.61 -8.81 10.62
C LEU A 374 8.35 -10.14 10.66
N LYS A 375 9.63 -10.13 11.05
CA LYS A 375 10.40 -11.36 11.24
C LYS A 375 9.96 -12.08 12.51
N ASN A 376 9.63 -11.32 13.55
CA ASN A 376 9.06 -11.85 14.76
C ASN A 376 7.67 -12.44 14.49
N LEU A 377 6.82 -11.75 13.73
CA LEU A 377 5.51 -12.25 13.28
C LEU A 377 5.64 -13.61 12.58
N GLU A 378 6.49 -13.68 11.55
CA GLU A 378 6.79 -14.92 10.83
C GLU A 378 7.28 -16.02 11.76
N SER A 379 8.27 -15.72 12.60
CA SER A 379 8.88 -16.66 13.53
C SER A 379 7.84 -17.22 14.51
N ARG A 380 6.99 -16.37 15.09
CA ARG A 380 5.99 -16.80 16.07
C ARG A 380 4.91 -17.66 15.43
N ILE A 381 4.45 -17.31 14.23
CA ILE A 381 3.50 -18.15 13.50
C ILE A 381 4.12 -19.51 13.17
N ASN A 382 5.32 -19.52 12.58
CA ASN A 382 5.95 -20.75 12.12
C ASN A 382 6.43 -21.67 13.27
N ASN A 383 6.96 -21.09 14.34
CA ASN A 383 7.60 -21.84 15.42
C ASN A 383 6.69 -22.07 16.63
N GLU A 384 5.78 -21.16 16.93
CA GLU A 384 4.89 -21.29 18.10
C GLU A 384 3.50 -21.78 17.70
N LEU A 385 2.92 -21.31 16.59
CA LEU A 385 1.57 -21.75 16.21
C LEU A 385 1.61 -23.03 15.36
N VAL A 386 2.37 -23.03 14.26
CA VAL A 386 2.43 -24.17 13.32
C VAL A 386 3.17 -25.36 13.93
N ALA A 387 4.40 -25.15 14.43
CA ALA A 387 5.24 -26.25 14.90
C ALA A 387 4.80 -26.86 16.26
N ASN A 388 3.98 -26.16 17.04
CA ASN A 388 3.47 -26.65 18.32
C ASN A 388 1.98 -26.99 18.24
N VAL A 389 1.09 -25.99 18.14
CA VAL A 389 -0.36 -26.18 18.21
C VAL A 389 -0.89 -26.96 17.00
N ALA A 390 -0.70 -26.43 15.78
CA ALA A 390 -1.23 -27.07 14.58
C ALA A 390 -0.62 -28.47 14.35
N ASN A 391 0.66 -28.64 14.71
CA ASN A 391 1.35 -29.93 14.66
C ASN A 391 0.76 -30.95 15.63
N LEU A 392 0.43 -30.57 16.87
CA LEU A 392 -0.24 -31.46 17.82
C LEU A 392 -1.57 -31.96 17.25
N VAL A 393 -2.41 -31.01 16.82
CA VAL A 393 -3.72 -31.31 16.21
C VAL A 393 -3.54 -32.30 15.06
N TYR A 394 -2.72 -31.96 14.07
CA TYR A 394 -2.55 -32.81 12.89
C TYR A 394 -2.03 -34.20 13.25
N ARG A 395 -1.05 -34.33 14.15
CA ARG A 395 -0.49 -35.64 14.55
C ARG A 395 -1.53 -36.50 15.25
N VAL A 396 -2.29 -35.93 16.19
CA VAL A 396 -3.31 -36.65 16.95
C VAL A 396 -4.44 -37.10 16.03
N MET A 397 -4.98 -36.17 15.23
CA MET A 397 -6.11 -36.45 14.34
C MET A 397 -5.73 -37.43 13.23
N SER A 398 -4.61 -37.20 12.54
CA SER A 398 -4.18 -38.07 11.42
C SER A 398 -3.78 -39.46 11.88
N PHE A 399 -3.13 -39.59 13.05
CA PHE A 399 -2.73 -40.90 13.57
C PHE A 399 -3.93 -41.71 14.03
N THR A 400 -4.90 -41.07 14.69
CA THR A 400 -6.15 -41.71 15.12
C THR A 400 -7.00 -42.12 13.92
N GLY A 401 -7.19 -41.22 12.95
CA GLY A 401 -7.90 -41.51 11.70
C GLY A 401 -7.28 -42.68 10.92
N LYS A 402 -5.96 -42.70 10.77
CA LYS A 402 -5.25 -43.75 10.00
C LYS A 402 -5.28 -45.12 10.68
N ASN A 403 -5.16 -45.18 12.00
CA ASN A 403 -4.95 -46.45 12.71
C ASN A 403 -6.21 -47.00 13.36
N TYR A 404 -7.21 -46.17 13.62
CA TYR A 404 -8.42 -46.50 14.36
C TYR A 404 -9.70 -46.01 13.66
N SER A 405 -9.61 -45.63 12.38
CA SER A 405 -10.76 -45.13 11.59
C SER A 405 -11.47 -43.93 12.25
N GLY A 406 -10.74 -43.15 13.07
CA GLY A 406 -11.29 -42.00 13.78
C GLY A 406 -12.04 -42.34 15.07
N GLU A 407 -12.18 -43.61 15.44
CA GLU A 407 -12.80 -44.01 16.70
C GLU A 407 -11.88 -43.71 17.90
N ILE A 408 -12.45 -43.16 18.97
CA ILE A 408 -11.79 -42.96 20.27
C ILE A 408 -12.55 -43.70 21.38
N SER A 409 -11.86 -44.00 22.48
CA SER A 409 -12.39 -44.80 23.61
C SER A 409 -12.53 -43.94 24.86
N GLU A 410 -12.25 -44.51 26.04
CA GLU A 410 -12.11 -43.80 27.31
C GLU A 410 -10.73 -43.15 27.43
N VAL A 411 -10.63 -42.08 28.21
CA VAL A 411 -9.38 -41.42 28.58
C VAL A 411 -8.50 -42.38 29.40
N ASN A 412 -7.20 -42.39 29.12
CA ASN A 412 -6.24 -43.22 29.88
C ASN A 412 -5.76 -42.57 31.17
N ASP A 413 -5.61 -41.24 31.15
CA ASP A 413 -4.87 -40.48 32.16
C ASP A 413 -5.68 -39.27 32.62
N ASP A 414 -6.54 -39.51 33.61
CA ASP A 414 -7.33 -38.47 34.27
C ASP A 414 -6.47 -37.44 35.00
N THR A 415 -5.25 -37.79 35.39
CA THR A 415 -4.34 -36.87 36.10
C THR A 415 -3.84 -35.80 35.14
N THR A 416 -3.42 -36.20 33.94
CA THR A 416 -3.02 -35.26 32.89
C THR A 416 -4.19 -34.36 32.49
N ILE A 417 -5.42 -34.89 32.34
CA ILE A 417 -6.58 -34.05 32.03
C ILE A 417 -6.88 -33.06 33.16
N ALA A 418 -6.82 -33.48 34.42
CA ALA A 418 -7.01 -32.56 35.55
C ALA A 418 -5.96 -31.44 35.56
N GLU A 419 -4.70 -31.74 35.27
CA GLU A 419 -3.64 -30.73 35.15
C GLU A 419 -3.91 -29.75 33.99
N VAL A 420 -4.37 -30.25 32.83
CA VAL A 420 -4.76 -29.41 31.69
C VAL A 420 -5.88 -28.45 32.12
N ASN A 421 -6.92 -28.96 32.77
CA ASN A 421 -8.08 -28.17 33.17
C ASN A 421 -7.69 -27.08 34.20
N GLU A 422 -6.81 -27.41 35.15
CA GLU A 422 -6.26 -26.43 36.10
C GLU A 422 -5.48 -25.32 35.36
N LYS A 423 -4.63 -25.69 34.40
CA LYS A 423 -3.89 -24.72 33.57
C LYS A 423 -4.82 -23.89 32.68
N SER A 424 -5.90 -24.47 32.16
CA SER A 424 -6.93 -23.76 31.39
C SER A 424 -7.62 -22.68 32.23
N MET A 425 -7.78 -22.87 33.54
CA MET A 425 -8.26 -21.81 34.44
C MET A 425 -7.27 -20.64 34.55
N GLY A 426 -5.97 -20.88 34.39
CA GLY A 426 -4.96 -19.83 34.26
C GLY A 426 -5.17 -18.98 33.01
N VAL A 427 -5.54 -19.61 31.88
CA VAL A 427 -5.89 -18.91 30.63
C VAL A 427 -7.13 -18.05 30.81
N TYR A 428 -8.18 -18.58 31.46
CA TYR A 428 -9.40 -17.82 31.79
C TYR A 428 -9.07 -16.54 32.59
N ARG A 429 -8.28 -16.66 33.65
CA ARG A 429 -7.88 -15.52 34.49
C ARG A 429 -7.03 -14.51 33.74
N ALA A 430 -6.19 -14.97 32.82
CA ALA A 430 -5.38 -14.08 31.98
C ALA A 430 -6.29 -13.25 31.05
N PHE A 431 -7.27 -13.85 30.37
CA PHE A 431 -8.24 -13.09 29.60
C PHE A 431 -9.09 -12.14 30.46
N GLU A 432 -9.58 -12.60 31.61
CA GLU A 432 -10.35 -11.77 32.55
C GLU A 432 -9.57 -10.54 33.03
N GLY A 433 -8.26 -10.68 33.22
CA GLY A 433 -7.34 -9.62 33.61
C GLY A 433 -6.79 -8.76 32.46
N TYR A 434 -7.26 -8.94 31.22
CA TYR A 434 -6.75 -8.29 30.00
C TYR A 434 -5.28 -8.64 29.64
N GLU A 435 -4.77 -9.75 30.16
CA GLU A 435 -3.39 -10.25 29.96
C GLU A 435 -3.32 -11.24 28.78
N PHE A 436 -3.58 -10.75 27.57
CA PHE A 436 -3.64 -11.58 26.36
C PHE A 436 -2.34 -12.33 26.05
N ARG A 437 -1.18 -11.70 26.29
CA ARG A 437 0.15 -12.33 26.14
C ARG A 437 0.30 -13.52 27.07
N ASP A 438 -0.13 -13.38 28.32
CA ASP A 438 -0.09 -14.49 29.30
C ASP A 438 -1.06 -15.60 28.89
N ALA A 439 -2.25 -15.26 28.40
CA ALA A 439 -3.21 -16.22 27.87
C ALA A 439 -2.61 -17.06 26.72
N VAL A 440 -1.99 -16.40 25.73
CA VAL A 440 -1.31 -17.10 24.62
C VAL A 440 -0.19 -18.01 25.12
N ASN A 441 0.69 -17.51 25.99
CA ASN A 441 1.80 -18.30 26.50
C ASN A 441 1.32 -19.57 27.22
N ARG A 442 0.28 -19.45 28.05
CA ARG A 442 -0.34 -20.60 28.73
C ARG A 442 -0.98 -21.60 27.77
N ILE A 443 -1.62 -21.14 26.69
CA ILE A 443 -2.16 -22.02 25.63
C ILE A 443 -1.02 -22.80 24.97
N LEU A 444 0.09 -22.13 24.63
CA LEU A 444 1.27 -22.74 24.03
C LEU A 444 1.94 -23.76 24.96
N GLU A 445 1.97 -23.50 26.27
CA GLU A 445 2.44 -24.44 27.29
C GLU A 445 1.58 -25.70 27.35
N ILE A 446 0.25 -25.55 27.34
CA ILE A 446 -0.69 -26.69 27.34
C ILE A 446 -0.52 -27.53 26.06
N SER A 447 -0.36 -26.88 24.90
CA SER A 447 -0.06 -27.58 23.65
C SER A 447 1.30 -28.31 23.70
N SER A 448 2.31 -27.70 24.31
CA SER A 448 3.63 -28.33 24.48
C SER A 448 3.53 -29.58 25.36
N MET A 449 2.72 -29.53 26.41
CA MET A 449 2.41 -30.67 27.28
C MET A 449 1.72 -31.79 26.49
N GLY A 450 0.74 -31.47 25.63
CA GLY A 450 0.11 -32.45 24.74
C GLY A 450 1.10 -33.10 23.75
N ASN A 451 1.98 -32.29 23.14
CA ASN A 451 3.05 -32.80 22.26
C ASN A 451 4.00 -33.75 22.99
N LYS A 452 4.41 -33.38 24.22
CA LYS A 452 5.25 -34.21 25.08
C LYS A 452 4.56 -35.53 25.44
N TYR A 453 3.30 -35.48 25.88
CA TYR A 453 2.50 -36.66 26.22
C TYR A 453 2.38 -37.61 25.02
N PHE A 454 2.07 -37.11 23.83
CA PHE A 454 2.03 -37.92 22.60
C PHE A 454 3.40 -38.57 22.30
N GLN A 455 4.49 -37.82 22.47
CA GLN A 455 5.84 -38.29 22.14
C GLN A 455 6.35 -39.36 23.12
N GLU A 456 6.15 -39.16 24.42
CA GLU A 456 6.62 -40.07 25.48
C GLU A 456 5.89 -41.41 25.45
N ASN A 457 4.59 -41.39 25.12
CA ASN A 457 3.78 -42.60 25.01
C ASN A 457 3.98 -43.38 23.69
N ARG A 458 4.72 -42.82 22.71
CA ARG A 458 5.13 -43.48 21.46
C ARG A 458 4.01 -44.29 20.77
N PRO A 459 2.88 -43.68 20.38
CA PRO A 459 1.73 -44.40 19.82
C PRO A 459 2.05 -45.18 18.53
N TRP A 460 3.09 -44.79 17.77
CA TRP A 460 3.59 -45.53 16.60
C TRP A 460 4.22 -46.89 16.92
N GLU A 461 4.73 -47.07 18.14
CA GLU A 461 5.15 -48.37 18.68
C GLU A 461 3.98 -49.07 19.36
N GLY A 462 3.18 -48.32 20.14
CA GLY A 462 2.04 -48.82 20.89
C GLY A 462 1.01 -49.54 20.01
N VAL A 463 0.66 -48.98 18.85
CA VAL A 463 -0.32 -49.55 17.91
C VAL A 463 0.04 -50.96 17.43
N LYS A 464 1.32 -51.35 17.50
CA LYS A 464 1.81 -52.68 17.11
C LYS A 464 1.80 -53.68 18.28
N LYS A 465 1.77 -53.18 19.52
CA LYS A 465 1.88 -53.98 20.75
C LYS A 465 0.53 -54.15 21.44
N ASP A 466 -0.14 -53.04 21.70
CA ASP A 466 -1.41 -52.97 22.41
C ASP A 466 -2.25 -51.83 21.82
N ARG A 467 -3.20 -52.20 20.97
CA ARG A 467 -4.06 -51.26 20.26
C ARG A 467 -5.05 -50.57 21.19
N GLU A 468 -5.55 -51.27 22.20
CA GLU A 468 -6.58 -50.74 23.11
C GLU A 468 -5.95 -49.70 24.04
N ALA A 469 -4.82 -50.02 24.68
CA ALA A 469 -4.11 -49.07 25.54
C ALA A 469 -3.64 -47.83 24.75
N THR A 470 -3.17 -48.02 23.52
CA THR A 470 -2.76 -46.91 22.64
C THR A 470 -3.95 -46.01 22.26
N LEU A 471 -5.14 -46.58 22.05
CA LEU A 471 -6.34 -45.81 21.76
C LEU A 471 -6.75 -44.92 22.94
N LYS A 472 -6.65 -45.42 24.18
CA LYS A 472 -6.91 -44.60 25.38
C LYS A 472 -5.92 -43.42 25.50
N ILE A 473 -4.64 -43.63 25.19
CA ILE A 473 -3.62 -42.56 25.13
C ILE A 473 -4.00 -41.49 24.10
N LEU A 474 -4.39 -41.92 22.88
CA LEU A 474 -4.81 -40.99 21.83
C LEU A 474 -6.08 -40.23 22.23
N THR A 475 -7.00 -40.89 22.95
CA THR A 475 -8.22 -40.27 23.50
C THR A 475 -7.87 -39.16 24.51
N THR A 476 -6.86 -39.35 25.36
CA THR A 476 -6.32 -38.28 26.22
C THR A 476 -5.81 -37.10 25.37
N CYS A 477 -5.00 -37.35 24.33
CA CYS A 477 -4.50 -36.29 23.46
C CYS A 477 -5.62 -35.51 22.75
N VAL A 478 -6.67 -36.21 22.32
CA VAL A 478 -7.84 -35.61 21.67
C VAL A 478 -8.56 -34.64 22.62
N ASN A 479 -8.68 -34.99 23.90
CA ASN A 479 -9.25 -34.10 24.91
C ASN A 479 -8.37 -32.87 25.20
N ILE A 480 -7.04 -33.00 25.12
CA ILE A 480 -6.13 -31.85 25.18
C ILE A 480 -6.33 -30.93 23.98
N VAL A 481 -6.45 -31.48 22.77
CA VAL A 481 -6.73 -30.72 21.54
C VAL A 481 -8.08 -29.98 21.64
N LYS A 482 -9.12 -30.63 22.19
CA LYS A 482 -10.42 -30.01 22.46
C LYS A 482 -10.30 -28.80 23.40
N ASN A 483 -9.56 -28.91 24.51
CA ASN A 483 -9.34 -27.77 25.40
C ASN A 483 -8.57 -26.63 24.72
N ILE A 484 -7.59 -26.95 23.86
CA ILE A 484 -6.85 -25.93 23.10
C ILE A 484 -7.78 -25.21 22.11
N ALA A 485 -8.67 -25.93 21.42
CA ALA A 485 -9.66 -25.34 20.52
C ALA A 485 -10.53 -24.31 21.25
N ILE A 486 -11.06 -24.67 22.42
CA ILE A 486 -11.81 -23.76 23.29
C ILE A 486 -10.96 -22.53 23.61
N MET A 487 -9.75 -22.73 24.13
CA MET A 487 -8.93 -21.63 24.63
C MET A 487 -8.43 -20.65 23.58
N ILE A 488 -8.17 -21.13 22.36
CA ILE A 488 -7.67 -20.29 21.27
C ILE A 488 -8.81 -19.58 20.51
N LYS A 489 -10.06 -20.06 20.63
CA LYS A 489 -11.23 -19.55 19.89
C LYS A 489 -11.46 -18.03 20.02
N PRO A 490 -11.25 -17.37 21.17
CA PRO A 490 -11.36 -15.91 21.24
C PRO A 490 -10.33 -15.17 20.36
N ILE A 491 -9.15 -15.76 20.16
CA ILE A 491 -8.03 -15.18 19.41
C ILE A 491 -8.13 -15.55 17.94
N MET A 492 -8.34 -16.83 17.65
CA MET A 492 -8.35 -17.42 16.32
C MET A 492 -9.64 -18.26 16.12
N PRO A 493 -10.78 -17.61 15.82
CA PRO A 493 -12.06 -18.31 15.71
C PRO A 493 -12.12 -19.30 14.54
N LEU A 494 -11.62 -18.96 13.36
CA LEU A 494 -11.63 -19.87 12.19
C LEU A 494 -10.65 -21.03 12.37
N PHE A 495 -9.51 -20.79 13.05
CA PHE A 495 -8.58 -21.86 13.42
C PHE A 495 -9.23 -22.84 14.41
N ALA A 496 -9.96 -22.35 15.40
CA ALA A 496 -10.69 -23.17 16.36
C ALA A 496 -11.81 -23.98 15.68
N GLU A 497 -12.60 -23.36 14.80
CA GLU A 497 -13.65 -24.02 14.01
C GLU A 497 -13.11 -25.19 13.18
N LYS A 498 -11.94 -25.00 12.54
CA LYS A 498 -11.25 -26.09 11.82
C LYS A 498 -10.82 -27.24 12.73
N ILE A 499 -10.57 -26.98 14.02
CA ILE A 499 -10.28 -28.04 14.99
C ILE A 499 -11.59 -28.72 15.42
N GLU A 500 -12.64 -27.96 15.74
CA GLU A 500 -13.97 -28.47 16.12
C GLU A 500 -14.56 -29.38 15.04
N ALA A 501 -14.46 -28.99 13.76
CA ALA A 501 -14.88 -29.80 12.62
C ALA A 501 -14.12 -31.15 12.53
N GLN A 502 -12.82 -31.16 12.85
CA GLN A 502 -12.03 -32.39 12.89
C GLN A 502 -12.34 -33.23 14.13
N LEU A 503 -12.66 -32.61 15.25
CA LEU A 503 -13.13 -33.28 16.46
C LEU A 503 -14.55 -33.84 16.30
N ASN A 504 -15.31 -33.39 15.28
CA ASN A 504 -16.71 -33.76 15.01
C ASN A 504 -17.63 -33.46 16.21
N VAL A 505 -17.44 -32.27 16.78
CA VAL A 505 -18.22 -31.74 17.89
C VAL A 505 -19.00 -30.51 17.45
N GLU A 506 -20.09 -30.21 18.16
CA GLU A 506 -20.79 -28.92 18.05
C GLU A 506 -19.94 -27.80 18.67
N ASP A 507 -20.39 -26.55 18.55
CA ASP A 507 -19.69 -25.37 19.07
C ASP A 507 -19.29 -25.54 20.54
N LEU A 508 -17.98 -25.53 20.80
CA LEU A 508 -17.47 -25.67 22.16
C LEU A 508 -17.52 -24.34 22.89
N THR A 509 -17.85 -24.40 24.18
CA THR A 509 -17.88 -23.26 25.10
C THR A 509 -16.88 -23.45 26.24
N TRP A 510 -16.70 -22.43 27.08
CA TRP A 510 -15.83 -22.56 28.25
C TRP A 510 -16.33 -23.59 29.27
N GLU A 511 -17.64 -23.85 29.31
CA GLU A 511 -18.24 -24.89 30.17
C GLU A 511 -17.81 -26.31 29.75
N ASP A 512 -17.38 -26.49 28.50
CA ASP A 512 -16.95 -27.79 27.97
C ASP A 512 -15.50 -28.14 28.33
N ILE A 513 -14.73 -27.26 29.00
CA ILE A 513 -13.32 -27.55 29.39
C ILE A 513 -13.24 -28.85 30.22
N ASP A 514 -14.12 -29.01 31.21
CA ASP A 514 -14.15 -30.19 32.07
C ASP A 514 -14.85 -31.40 31.44
N ARG A 515 -15.57 -31.20 30.34
CA ARG A 515 -16.32 -32.26 29.65
C ARG A 515 -15.40 -33.10 28.78
N LYS A 516 -15.30 -34.40 29.06
CA LYS A 516 -14.51 -35.33 28.23
C LYS A 516 -15.30 -35.76 26.98
N ILE A 517 -14.57 -35.92 25.88
CA ILE A 517 -15.05 -36.64 24.69
C ILE A 517 -14.47 -38.05 24.70
N GLU A 518 -15.36 -39.04 24.74
CA GLU A 518 -15.06 -40.47 24.84
C GLU A 518 -16.05 -41.26 23.99
N ASN A 519 -15.66 -42.44 23.52
CA ASN A 519 -16.52 -43.34 22.74
C ASN A 519 -17.19 -42.62 21.55
N HIS A 520 -16.39 -41.85 20.83
CA HIS A 520 -16.81 -40.92 19.78
C HIS A 520 -16.06 -41.19 18.46
N THR A 521 -16.60 -40.72 17.34
CA THR A 521 -15.97 -40.84 16.03
C THR A 521 -15.56 -39.45 15.52
N LEU A 522 -14.25 -39.24 15.43
CA LEU A 522 -13.65 -38.01 14.93
C LEU A 522 -13.92 -37.80 13.44
N GLY A 523 -13.86 -36.53 13.03
CA GLY A 523 -13.90 -36.12 11.64
C GLY A 523 -12.61 -36.44 10.88
N LYS A 524 -12.56 -35.97 9.63
CA LYS A 524 -11.41 -36.19 8.75
C LYS A 524 -10.25 -35.27 9.16
N ALA A 525 -9.08 -35.84 9.40
CA ALA A 525 -7.88 -35.08 9.72
C ALA A 525 -7.40 -34.22 8.54
N GLU A 526 -7.12 -32.95 8.80
CA GLU A 526 -6.65 -31.96 7.83
C GLU A 526 -5.57 -31.05 8.44
N ILE A 527 -4.76 -30.42 7.58
CA ILE A 527 -3.75 -29.46 8.03
C ILE A 527 -4.45 -28.15 8.33
N VAL A 528 -4.50 -27.75 9.60
CA VAL A 528 -5.21 -26.54 10.07
C VAL A 528 -4.50 -25.27 9.60
N LEU A 529 -3.17 -25.26 9.67
CA LEU A 529 -2.33 -24.13 9.29
C LEU A 529 -0.99 -24.62 8.73
N ARG A 530 -0.51 -23.94 7.69
CA ARG A 530 0.80 -24.18 7.08
C ARG A 530 1.77 -23.09 7.50
N LYS A 531 3.06 -23.35 7.35
CA LYS A 531 4.08 -22.31 7.51
C LYS A 531 3.83 -21.21 6.49
N ILE A 532 4.06 -19.98 6.92
CA ILE A 532 4.04 -18.80 6.06
C ILE A 532 5.46 -18.52 5.56
N ASP A 533 5.53 -17.98 4.35
CA ASP A 533 6.77 -17.49 3.75
C ASP A 533 7.20 -16.17 4.41
N PRO A 534 8.46 -15.73 4.24
CA PRO A 534 8.91 -14.44 4.74
C PRO A 534 8.02 -13.29 4.28
N ILE A 535 7.61 -12.46 5.24
CA ILE A 535 6.74 -11.31 5.00
C ILE A 535 7.60 -10.15 4.52
N GLU A 536 7.51 -9.84 3.24
CA GLU A 536 8.16 -8.68 2.64
C GLU A 536 7.10 -7.64 2.30
N ILE A 537 7.07 -6.55 3.08
CA ILE A 537 6.21 -5.41 2.79
C ILE A 537 6.85 -4.64 1.64
N ARG A 538 6.09 -4.41 0.59
CA ARG A 538 6.53 -3.56 -0.51
C ARG A 538 6.76 -2.16 0.07
N GLU A 539 7.94 -1.58 -0.13
CA GLU A 539 8.19 -0.20 0.28
C GLU A 539 7.10 0.68 -0.36
N SER A 540 6.20 1.24 0.46
CA SER A 540 5.17 2.13 -0.08
C SER A 540 5.84 3.41 -0.53
N GLU A 541 5.71 3.74 -1.80
CA GLU A 541 6.18 5.02 -2.32
C GLU A 541 5.41 6.17 -1.62
N PRO A 542 6.10 7.24 -1.16
CA PRO A 542 5.45 8.36 -0.50
C PRO A 542 4.32 8.99 -1.34
N GLU A 543 3.25 9.47 -0.71
CA GLU A 543 2.26 10.34 -1.37
C GLU A 543 2.97 11.55 -2.02
N GLY A 544 2.95 11.61 -3.36
CA GLY A 544 3.66 12.61 -4.16
C GLY A 544 4.99 12.13 -4.77
N ALA A 545 5.42 10.90 -4.50
CA ALA A 545 6.50 10.24 -5.22
C ALA A 545 6.01 9.78 -6.59
N GLN A 546 6.87 9.93 -7.60
CA GLN A 546 6.59 9.55 -8.98
C GLN A 546 6.55 8.03 -9.07
N ARG A 547 5.38 7.46 -9.41
CA ARG A 547 5.19 6.00 -9.57
C ARG A 547 6.32 5.33 -10.35
N GLU A 548 7.23 4.58 -9.73
CA GLU A 548 8.21 3.80 -10.48
C GLU A 548 7.54 2.54 -11.02
N ILE A 549 7.61 2.35 -12.34
CA ILE A 549 7.19 1.12 -13.00
C ILE A 549 8.42 0.58 -13.70
N ASN A 550 8.89 -0.59 -13.28
CA ASN A 550 9.92 -1.28 -14.02
C ASN A 550 9.31 -2.03 -15.20
N PHE A 551 10.07 -2.10 -16.28
CA PHE A 551 9.67 -2.85 -17.46
C PHE A 551 10.70 -3.89 -17.87
N GLU A 552 10.24 -5.13 -17.96
CA GLU A 552 11.09 -6.25 -18.38
C GLU A 552 10.63 -6.84 -19.71
N ILE A 553 11.58 -7.05 -20.63
CA ILE A 553 11.35 -7.81 -21.87
C ILE A 553 11.92 -9.21 -21.70
N HIS A 554 11.06 -10.22 -21.79
CA HIS A 554 11.47 -11.61 -21.72
C HIS A 554 12.53 -11.92 -22.80
N LYS A 555 13.62 -12.59 -22.40
CA LYS A 555 14.83 -12.80 -23.23
C LYS A 555 14.56 -13.40 -24.62
N LYS A 556 13.56 -14.27 -24.76
CA LYS A 556 13.16 -14.83 -26.07
C LYS A 556 12.62 -13.78 -27.03
N ILE A 557 11.92 -12.77 -26.52
CA ILE A 557 11.31 -11.68 -27.28
C ILE A 557 12.39 -10.65 -27.63
N ALA A 558 13.21 -10.25 -26.66
CA ALA A 558 14.33 -9.33 -26.88
C ALA A 558 15.31 -9.80 -27.98
N LYS A 559 15.59 -11.11 -28.05
CA LYS A 559 16.44 -11.71 -29.10
C LYS A 559 15.90 -11.58 -30.52
N LEU A 560 14.63 -11.19 -30.69
CA LEU A 560 14.02 -10.93 -31.98
C LEU A 560 14.17 -9.47 -32.43
N GLY A 561 14.89 -8.65 -31.66
CA GLY A 561 15.04 -7.22 -31.89
C GLY A 561 13.84 -6.41 -31.43
N VAL A 562 13.00 -6.95 -30.54
CA VAL A 562 11.89 -6.21 -29.93
C VAL A 562 12.45 -5.30 -28.84
N ASP A 563 12.06 -4.03 -28.92
CA ASP A 563 12.33 -3.00 -27.91
C ASP A 563 11.02 -2.29 -27.59
N VAL A 564 10.89 -1.71 -26.40
CA VAL A 564 9.65 -1.04 -25.98
C VAL A 564 10.01 0.25 -25.25
N LYS A 565 9.35 1.34 -25.63
CA LYS A 565 9.39 2.60 -24.89
C LYS A 565 8.12 2.78 -24.09
N LEU A 566 8.25 3.36 -22.90
CA LEU A 566 7.16 3.62 -21.98
C LEU A 566 7.13 5.06 -21.52
N ALA A 567 5.91 5.57 -21.33
CA ALA A 567 5.66 6.86 -20.72
C ALA A 567 4.46 6.79 -19.78
N ILE A 568 4.55 7.55 -18.70
CA ILE A 568 3.43 7.84 -17.81
C ILE A 568 2.90 9.22 -18.14
N ILE A 569 1.57 9.35 -18.26
CA ILE A 569 0.87 10.60 -18.51
C ILE A 569 -0.14 10.80 -17.37
N GLU A 570 0.04 11.86 -16.59
CA GLU A 570 -0.71 12.09 -15.35
C GLU A 570 -1.61 13.32 -15.45
N GLY A 571 -2.75 13.26 -14.76
CA GLY A 571 -3.69 14.38 -14.67
C GLY A 571 -4.44 14.67 -15.97
N VAL A 572 -4.76 13.63 -16.74
CA VAL A 572 -5.50 13.79 -18.01
C VAL A 572 -6.99 14.04 -17.76
N ASN A 573 -7.61 14.80 -18.67
CA ASN A 573 -9.04 15.00 -18.77
C ASN A 573 -9.53 14.55 -20.15
N ILE A 574 -10.00 13.31 -20.23
CA ILE A 574 -10.36 12.65 -21.48
C ILE A 574 -11.76 13.07 -21.93
N LYS A 575 -11.89 13.41 -23.21
CA LYS A 575 -13.16 13.80 -23.84
C LYS A 575 -13.53 12.81 -24.93
N LYS A 576 -14.81 12.81 -25.31
CA LYS A 576 -15.29 11.95 -26.40
C LYS A 576 -14.67 12.28 -27.76
N SER A 577 -14.48 13.56 -28.06
CA SER A 577 -13.90 14.04 -29.31
C SER A 577 -13.32 15.45 -29.16
N SER A 578 -12.50 15.87 -30.12
CA SER A 578 -11.98 17.23 -30.25
C SER A 578 -11.98 17.63 -31.71
N SER A 579 -12.62 18.76 -32.04
CA SER A 579 -12.71 19.23 -33.43
C SER A 579 -11.35 19.53 -34.05
N GLU A 580 -10.34 19.86 -33.24
CA GLU A 580 -8.98 20.09 -33.71
C GLU A 580 -8.26 18.77 -33.99
N LEU A 581 -8.40 17.78 -33.09
CA LEU A 581 -7.87 16.43 -33.31
C LEU A 581 -8.54 15.75 -34.51
N ASP A 582 -9.84 15.97 -34.72
CA ASP A 582 -10.57 15.46 -35.89
C ASP A 582 -10.03 16.02 -37.22
N ARG A 583 -9.50 17.24 -37.23
CA ARG A 583 -8.82 17.80 -38.42
C ARG A 583 -7.49 17.10 -38.67
N ILE A 584 -6.72 16.82 -37.63
CA ILE A 584 -5.46 16.05 -37.74
C ILE A 584 -5.75 14.64 -38.24
N LYS A 585 -6.76 13.96 -37.68
CA LYS A 585 -7.21 12.64 -38.13
C LYS A 585 -7.55 12.64 -39.62
N LYS A 586 -8.28 13.65 -40.10
CA LYS A 586 -8.62 13.80 -41.53
C LYS A 586 -7.39 14.02 -42.40
N GLN A 587 -6.46 14.87 -41.96
CA GLN A 587 -5.22 15.12 -42.70
C GLN A 587 -4.40 13.84 -42.83
N VAL A 588 -4.16 13.14 -41.72
CA VAL A 588 -3.38 11.89 -41.72
C VAL A 588 -4.11 10.79 -42.49
N ALA A 589 -5.45 10.74 -42.45
CA ALA A 589 -6.21 9.79 -43.27
C ALA A 589 -6.00 10.01 -44.78
N GLU A 590 -5.94 11.27 -45.24
CA GLU A 590 -5.64 11.55 -46.64
C GLU A 590 -4.18 11.21 -46.99
N GLU A 591 -3.23 11.47 -46.08
CA GLU A 591 -1.82 11.06 -46.24
C GLU A 591 -1.66 9.54 -46.35
N LEU A 592 -2.48 8.76 -45.64
CA LEU A 592 -2.43 7.30 -45.62
C LEU A 592 -3.19 6.62 -46.77
N LYS A 593 -4.01 7.36 -47.52
CA LYS A 593 -4.97 6.80 -48.49
C LYS A 593 -4.34 5.90 -49.56
N ASP A 594 -3.15 6.28 -50.04
CA ASP A 594 -2.42 5.57 -51.11
C ASP A 594 -1.12 4.90 -50.60
N VAL A 595 -0.93 4.82 -49.27
CA VAL A 595 0.27 4.22 -48.68
C VAL A 595 0.19 2.70 -48.73
N SER A 596 1.14 2.08 -49.43
CA SER A 596 1.35 0.64 -49.40
C SER A 596 2.38 0.25 -48.33
N VAL A 597 2.06 -0.79 -47.57
CA VAL A 597 2.99 -1.41 -46.59
C VAL A 597 3.74 -2.62 -47.16
N GLU A 598 3.52 -2.95 -48.42
CA GLU A 598 4.21 -4.07 -49.08
C GLU A 598 5.72 -3.80 -49.15
N GLY A 599 6.52 -4.74 -48.67
CA GLY A 599 7.98 -4.60 -48.63
C GLY A 599 8.51 -3.66 -47.54
N ASN A 600 7.65 -3.06 -46.71
CA ASN A 600 8.08 -2.17 -45.63
C ASN A 600 8.92 -2.96 -44.58
N PRO A 601 10.17 -2.54 -44.27
CA PRO A 601 11.03 -3.25 -43.35
C PRO A 601 10.47 -3.41 -41.92
N ILE A 602 9.76 -2.40 -41.42
CA ILE A 602 9.14 -2.40 -40.08
C ILE A 602 8.03 -3.45 -40.04
N ILE A 603 7.16 -3.47 -41.04
CA ILE A 603 6.05 -4.42 -41.10
C ILE A 603 6.55 -5.85 -41.32
N ASN A 604 7.55 -6.04 -42.19
CA ASN A 604 8.17 -7.34 -42.40
C ASN A 604 8.79 -7.90 -41.09
N ALA A 605 9.41 -7.04 -40.28
CA ALA A 605 9.96 -7.44 -38.99
C ALA A 605 8.88 -7.82 -37.95
N TYR A 606 7.73 -7.14 -37.91
CA TYR A 606 6.58 -7.62 -37.11
C TYR A 606 6.06 -8.98 -37.61
N ASN A 607 5.93 -9.15 -38.93
CA ASN A 607 5.51 -10.42 -39.53
C ASN A 607 6.48 -11.57 -39.20
N ASP A 608 7.78 -11.29 -39.06
CA ASP A 608 8.76 -12.27 -38.60
C ASP A 608 8.56 -12.66 -37.13
N ILE A 609 8.24 -11.69 -36.25
CA ILE A 609 7.91 -11.94 -34.85
C ILE A 609 6.67 -12.83 -34.76
N TYR A 610 5.60 -12.46 -35.47
CA TYR A 610 4.34 -13.22 -35.49
C TYR A 610 4.54 -14.66 -35.99
N ARG A 611 5.32 -14.85 -37.07
CA ARG A 611 5.68 -16.18 -37.58
C ARG A 611 6.45 -17.01 -36.56
N LYS A 612 7.40 -16.42 -35.82
CA LYS A 612 8.18 -17.13 -34.79
C LYS A 612 7.33 -17.57 -33.60
N PHE A 613 6.33 -16.78 -33.23
CA PHE A 613 5.34 -17.15 -32.20
C PHE A 613 4.16 -17.98 -32.73
N LYS A 614 4.17 -18.31 -34.03
CA LYS A 614 3.11 -19.06 -34.72
C LYS A 614 1.73 -18.42 -34.51
N VAL A 615 1.66 -17.10 -34.62
CA VAL A 615 0.41 -16.34 -34.48
C VAL A 615 0.00 -15.79 -35.84
N ASP A 616 -1.30 -15.88 -36.11
CA ASP A 616 -1.92 -15.34 -37.30
C ASP A 616 -2.69 -14.09 -36.89
N VAL A 617 -1.97 -12.97 -36.80
CA VAL A 617 -2.49 -11.65 -36.45
C VAL A 617 -1.85 -10.60 -37.35
N GLU A 618 -2.59 -9.53 -37.61
CA GLU A 618 -2.08 -8.36 -38.29
C GLU A 618 -1.60 -7.32 -37.27
N ASN A 619 -0.50 -6.62 -37.57
CA ASN A 619 0.00 -5.55 -36.71
C ASN A 619 -1.05 -4.46 -36.51
N SER A 620 -1.18 -3.95 -35.28
CA SER A 620 -2.19 -2.95 -34.89
C SER A 620 -2.18 -1.70 -35.78
N SER A 621 -1.00 -1.19 -36.13
CA SER A 621 -0.88 0.00 -37.00
C SER A 621 -1.32 -0.26 -38.44
N VAL A 622 -1.06 -1.45 -38.97
CA VAL A 622 -1.48 -1.87 -40.32
C VAL A 622 -2.99 -2.07 -40.36
N HIS A 623 -3.53 -2.74 -39.34
CA HIS A 623 -4.97 -2.94 -39.22
C HIS A 623 -5.71 -1.60 -39.16
N LEU A 624 -5.22 -0.66 -38.34
CA LEU A 624 -5.76 0.69 -38.24
C LEU A 624 -5.63 1.46 -39.57
N MET A 625 -4.49 1.38 -40.26
CA MET A 625 -4.28 2.03 -41.56
C MET A 625 -5.28 1.51 -42.61
N LYS A 626 -5.47 0.18 -42.71
CA LYS A 626 -6.46 -0.41 -43.62
C LYS A 626 -7.88 0.04 -43.28
N LEU A 627 -8.23 0.05 -42.00
CA LEU A 627 -9.53 0.54 -41.53
C LEU A 627 -9.77 2.01 -41.95
N VAL A 628 -8.73 2.84 -41.90
CA VAL A 628 -8.77 4.25 -42.36
C VAL A 628 -8.95 4.33 -43.88
N GLN A 629 -8.22 3.51 -44.65
CA GLN A 629 -8.33 3.46 -46.12
C GLN A 629 -9.72 2.99 -46.57
N GLU A 630 -10.29 1.99 -45.88
CA GLU A 630 -11.61 1.43 -46.19
C GLU A 630 -12.75 2.38 -45.80
N ASN A 631 -12.68 3.01 -44.63
CA ASN A 631 -13.75 3.87 -44.11
C ASN A 631 -13.59 5.37 -44.42
N GLY A 632 -12.47 5.78 -45.01
CA GLY A 632 -12.15 7.17 -45.33
C GLY A 632 -11.79 8.04 -44.11
N GLY A 633 -11.47 7.44 -42.97
CA GLY A 633 -11.12 8.16 -41.74
C GLY A 633 -10.89 7.26 -40.54
N PHE A 634 -10.25 7.81 -39.51
CA PHE A 634 -9.99 7.11 -38.24
C PHE A 634 -11.28 6.92 -37.42
N PRO A 635 -11.42 5.81 -36.67
CA PRO A 635 -12.49 5.64 -35.69
C PRO A 635 -12.42 6.73 -34.61
N THR A 636 -13.56 7.05 -33.98
CA THR A 636 -13.63 8.02 -32.87
C THR A 636 -13.91 7.30 -31.56
N ILE A 637 -12.87 7.11 -30.76
CA ILE A 637 -12.94 6.43 -29.46
C ILE A 637 -13.03 7.46 -28.34
N ASN A 638 -11.94 8.18 -28.09
CA ASN A 638 -11.81 9.29 -27.15
C ASN A 638 -10.53 10.06 -27.47
N THR A 639 -10.33 11.25 -26.89
CA THR A 639 -9.19 12.12 -27.22
C THR A 639 -7.82 11.52 -26.91
N ALA A 640 -7.68 10.62 -25.94
CA ALA A 640 -6.41 9.97 -25.63
C ALA A 640 -6.07 8.85 -26.63
N VAL A 641 -7.03 7.95 -26.87
CA VAL A 641 -6.89 6.82 -27.79
C VAL A 641 -6.73 7.31 -29.22
N ASP A 642 -7.52 8.30 -29.63
CA ASP A 642 -7.46 8.86 -30.97
C ASP A 642 -6.10 9.54 -31.24
N SER A 643 -5.51 10.19 -30.24
CA SER A 643 -4.18 10.83 -30.37
C SER A 643 -3.08 9.81 -30.68
N TYR A 644 -2.93 8.74 -29.90
CA TYR A 644 -1.84 7.79 -30.17
C TYR A 644 -2.09 6.97 -31.45
N ASN A 645 -3.36 6.69 -31.78
CA ASN A 645 -3.75 5.97 -33.01
C ASN A 645 -3.27 6.70 -34.28
N VAL A 646 -3.38 8.03 -34.31
CA VAL A 646 -2.90 8.85 -35.43
C VAL A 646 -1.39 8.65 -35.65
N VAL A 647 -0.61 8.71 -34.57
CA VAL A 647 0.85 8.57 -34.64
C VAL A 647 1.25 7.13 -34.96
N SER A 648 0.58 6.14 -34.35
CA SER A 648 0.83 4.71 -34.55
C SER A 648 0.65 4.32 -36.01
N ALA A 649 -0.43 4.75 -36.66
CA ALA A 649 -0.67 4.49 -38.08
C ALA A 649 0.37 5.15 -38.99
N LYS A 650 0.74 6.41 -38.70
CA LYS A 650 1.72 7.18 -39.49
C LYS A 650 3.15 6.60 -39.39
N ARG A 651 3.53 6.15 -38.19
CA ARG A 651 4.87 5.60 -37.89
C ARG A 651 4.93 4.07 -38.07
N LEU A 652 3.82 3.40 -38.40
CA LEU A 652 3.75 1.95 -38.55
C LEU A 652 4.30 1.16 -37.35
N VAL A 653 4.06 1.66 -36.13
CA VAL A 653 4.50 1.04 -34.86
C VAL A 653 3.32 0.58 -34.03
N SER A 654 3.49 -0.54 -33.34
CA SER A 654 2.52 -1.03 -32.36
C SER A 654 2.57 -0.19 -31.08
N ALA A 655 1.42 0.28 -30.62
CA ALA A 655 1.30 1.10 -29.43
C ALA A 655 -0.04 0.85 -28.73
N GLY A 656 -0.08 1.16 -27.43
CA GLY A 656 -1.32 1.08 -26.65
C GLY A 656 -1.28 1.91 -25.38
N LEU A 657 -2.47 2.22 -24.88
CA LEU A 657 -2.68 2.92 -23.63
C LEU A 657 -3.36 2.00 -22.62
N HIS A 658 -2.87 2.04 -21.39
CA HIS A 658 -3.46 1.38 -20.24
C HIS A 658 -3.86 2.42 -19.21
N ASP A 659 -5.02 2.24 -18.58
CA ASP A 659 -5.41 3.04 -17.42
C ASP A 659 -4.45 2.68 -16.28
N LEU A 660 -3.57 3.63 -15.95
CA LEU A 660 -2.48 3.40 -15.03
C LEU A 660 -3.00 3.08 -13.64
N ASP A 661 -4.12 3.68 -13.23
CA ASP A 661 -4.73 3.47 -11.92
C ASP A 661 -5.20 2.01 -11.75
N ASN A 662 -5.39 1.30 -12.86
CA ASN A 662 -5.78 -0.11 -12.91
C ASN A 662 -4.61 -1.09 -13.22
N VAL A 663 -3.39 -0.60 -13.45
CA VAL A 663 -2.17 -1.42 -13.60
C VAL A 663 -1.62 -1.78 -12.22
N LYS A 664 -1.18 -3.02 -12.00
CA LYS A 664 -0.68 -3.50 -10.70
C LYS A 664 0.80 -3.89 -10.76
N GLY A 665 1.63 -3.17 -10.02
CA GLY A 665 3.07 -3.42 -9.94
C GLY A 665 3.82 -3.19 -11.25
N ASP A 666 4.83 -4.03 -11.51
CA ASP A 666 5.71 -3.92 -12.67
C ASP A 666 5.06 -4.45 -13.94
N VAL A 667 5.51 -3.96 -15.09
CA VAL A 667 4.97 -4.37 -16.39
C VAL A 667 5.99 -5.21 -17.15
N LYS A 668 5.56 -6.33 -17.73
CA LYS A 668 6.47 -7.27 -18.40
C LYS A 668 5.94 -7.64 -19.77
N LEU A 669 6.80 -7.63 -20.78
CA LEU A 669 6.55 -8.27 -22.06
C LEU A 669 7.06 -9.72 -21.99
N THR A 670 6.14 -10.65 -21.74
CA THR A 670 6.45 -12.05 -21.41
C THR A 670 5.94 -13.05 -22.44
N VAL A 671 6.33 -14.31 -22.28
CA VAL A 671 5.77 -15.46 -23.01
C VAL A 671 4.76 -16.17 -22.11
N THR A 672 3.52 -16.28 -22.58
CA THR A 672 2.39 -16.86 -21.85
C THR A 672 2.64 -18.32 -21.47
N GLN A 673 2.22 -18.72 -20.28
CA GLN A 673 2.27 -20.07 -19.71
C GLN A 673 0.91 -20.78 -19.74
N GLY A 674 -0.16 -20.05 -20.04
CA GLY A 674 -1.52 -20.53 -20.21
C GLY A 674 -2.35 -20.60 -18.92
N ASN A 675 -1.81 -20.09 -17.81
CA ASN A 675 -2.51 -19.89 -16.55
C ASN A 675 -2.92 -18.43 -16.33
N GLU A 676 -2.50 -17.51 -17.20
CA GLU A 676 -2.82 -16.09 -17.08
C GLU A 676 -4.32 -15.84 -17.29
N LEU A 677 -4.88 -14.95 -16.47
CA LEU A 677 -6.24 -14.46 -16.59
C LEU A 677 -6.27 -13.27 -17.56
N TYR A 678 -7.12 -13.36 -18.58
CA TYR A 678 -7.33 -12.32 -19.57
C TYR A 678 -8.83 -12.13 -19.83
N ILE A 679 -9.34 -10.92 -19.64
CA ILE A 679 -10.69 -10.53 -20.08
C ILE A 679 -10.55 -9.69 -21.36
N PRO A 680 -11.04 -10.16 -22.52
CA PRO A 680 -10.99 -9.40 -23.75
C PRO A 680 -11.73 -8.06 -23.64
N LEU A 681 -11.24 -7.04 -24.34
CA LEU A 681 -11.89 -5.73 -24.38
C LEU A 681 -13.35 -5.84 -24.85
N GLY A 682 -14.28 -5.34 -24.02
CA GLY A 682 -15.73 -5.39 -24.27
C GLY A 682 -16.44 -6.62 -23.69
N GLU A 683 -15.70 -7.59 -23.17
CA GLU A 683 -16.23 -8.80 -22.55
C GLU A 683 -16.24 -8.71 -21.02
N THR A 684 -16.99 -9.60 -20.37
CA THR A 684 -17.07 -9.71 -18.89
C THR A 684 -16.49 -11.01 -18.35
N GLU A 685 -16.32 -12.03 -19.18
CA GLU A 685 -15.81 -13.34 -18.78
C GLU A 685 -14.29 -13.46 -19.00
N ALA A 686 -13.60 -14.02 -18.01
CA ALA A 686 -12.18 -14.31 -18.11
C ALA A 686 -11.91 -15.59 -18.91
N MET A 687 -10.91 -15.53 -19.78
CA MET A 687 -10.41 -16.68 -20.52
C MET A 687 -8.94 -16.95 -20.20
N LYS A 688 -8.55 -18.21 -20.33
CA LYS A 688 -7.13 -18.62 -20.27
C LYS A 688 -6.47 -18.44 -21.62
N LEU A 689 -5.26 -17.91 -21.63
CA LEU A 689 -4.48 -17.76 -22.85
C LEU A 689 -3.83 -19.07 -23.27
N GLN A 690 -3.48 -19.15 -24.56
CA GLN A 690 -2.66 -20.27 -25.04
C GLN A 690 -1.21 -20.08 -24.59
N PRO A 691 -0.53 -21.13 -24.10
CA PRO A 691 0.89 -21.05 -23.76
C PRO A 691 1.76 -20.83 -25.00
N GLY A 692 2.93 -20.22 -24.80
CA GLY A 692 3.94 -20.00 -25.83
C GLY A 692 3.66 -18.83 -26.77
N LYS A 693 2.71 -17.96 -26.43
CA LYS A 693 2.42 -16.68 -27.10
C LYS A 693 3.06 -15.54 -26.32
N PHE A 694 3.04 -14.30 -26.82
CA PHE A 694 3.55 -13.17 -26.04
C PHE A 694 2.43 -12.23 -25.61
N ALA A 695 2.63 -11.59 -24.46
CA ALA A 695 1.67 -10.68 -23.86
C ALA A 695 2.40 -9.62 -23.03
N ILE A 696 1.80 -8.45 -22.93
CA ILE A 696 2.12 -7.45 -21.92
C ILE A 696 1.26 -7.77 -20.71
N VAL A 697 1.90 -7.97 -19.57
CA VAL A 697 1.27 -8.31 -18.29
C VAL A 697 1.73 -7.33 -17.23
N ASP A 698 0.90 -7.12 -16.22
CA ASP A 698 1.34 -6.57 -14.94
C ASP A 698 1.57 -7.73 -13.95
N ASP A 699 1.72 -7.45 -12.66
CA ASP A 699 1.96 -8.52 -11.67
C ASP A 699 0.75 -9.45 -11.44
N GLU A 700 -0.45 -9.07 -11.90
CA GLU A 700 -1.69 -9.82 -11.66
C GLU A 700 -2.32 -10.39 -12.94
N LYS A 701 -2.30 -9.64 -14.04
CA LYS A 701 -3.18 -9.88 -15.19
C LYS A 701 -2.53 -9.48 -16.52
N VAL A 702 -3.17 -9.95 -17.60
CA VAL A 702 -2.76 -9.59 -18.97
C VAL A 702 -3.35 -8.23 -19.35
N LEU A 703 -2.45 -7.28 -19.66
CA LEU A 703 -2.79 -5.94 -20.13
C LEU A 703 -3.11 -5.92 -21.63
N CYS A 704 -2.28 -6.59 -22.43
CA CYS A 704 -2.45 -6.70 -23.88
C CYS A 704 -1.89 -8.03 -24.39
N TRP A 705 -2.72 -8.81 -25.10
CA TRP A 705 -2.29 -10.07 -25.70
C TRP A 705 -1.88 -9.86 -27.17
N LEU A 706 -0.70 -10.37 -27.54
CA LEU A 706 -0.14 -10.26 -28.90
C LEU A 706 -0.05 -8.82 -29.43
N ASP A 707 0.23 -7.84 -28.56
CA ASP A 707 0.35 -6.40 -28.89
C ASP A 707 -0.83 -5.76 -29.64
N VAL A 708 -1.95 -6.48 -29.80
CA VAL A 708 -3.12 -6.04 -30.58
C VAL A 708 -4.45 -6.27 -29.86
N LYS A 709 -4.48 -7.09 -28.79
CA LYS A 709 -5.71 -7.42 -28.06
C LYS A 709 -5.66 -6.87 -26.63
N GLN A 710 -6.17 -5.66 -26.47
CA GLN A 710 -6.27 -4.98 -25.17
C GLN A 710 -7.13 -5.78 -24.17
N GLY A 711 -6.78 -5.74 -22.89
CA GLY A 711 -7.59 -6.27 -21.80
C GLY A 711 -8.64 -5.27 -21.31
N GLN A 712 -9.80 -5.77 -20.87
CA GLN A 712 -10.92 -4.95 -20.38
C GLN A 712 -10.54 -4.12 -19.15
N HIS A 713 -9.70 -4.65 -18.26
CA HIS A 713 -9.40 -4.05 -16.95
C HIS A 713 -8.62 -2.74 -16.99
N THR A 714 -7.83 -2.52 -18.04
CA THR A 714 -7.04 -1.29 -18.21
C THR A 714 -7.50 -0.49 -19.42
N LYS A 715 -8.76 -0.67 -19.81
CA LYS A 715 -9.40 0.09 -20.88
C LYS A 715 -9.41 1.58 -20.53
N ILE A 716 -9.06 2.42 -21.50
CA ILE A 716 -9.17 3.87 -21.35
C ILE A 716 -10.64 4.31 -21.38
N GLY A 717 -11.12 4.79 -20.24
CA GLY A 717 -12.43 5.40 -20.04
C GLY A 717 -12.41 6.93 -20.14
N MET A 718 -13.54 7.57 -19.82
CA MET A 718 -13.61 9.04 -19.67
C MET A 718 -13.18 9.48 -18.26
N ASP A 719 -13.23 8.54 -17.34
CA ASP A 719 -12.87 8.63 -15.93
C ASP A 719 -11.38 8.42 -15.67
N SER A 720 -10.65 7.73 -16.55
CA SER A 720 -9.20 7.52 -16.45
C SER A 720 -8.44 8.85 -16.28
N LYS A 721 -7.57 8.91 -15.26
CA LYS A 721 -6.80 10.11 -14.89
C LYS A 721 -5.31 10.00 -15.16
N ASN A 722 -4.77 8.78 -15.08
CA ASN A 722 -3.37 8.50 -15.33
C ASN A 722 -3.25 7.39 -16.36
N LEU A 723 -2.30 7.52 -17.29
CA LEU A 723 -2.16 6.62 -18.43
C LEU A 723 -0.75 6.06 -18.48
N LEU A 724 -0.64 4.77 -18.79
CA LEU A 724 0.60 4.13 -19.20
C LEU A 724 0.57 3.93 -20.71
N LEU A 725 1.42 4.66 -21.42
CA LEU A 725 1.64 4.53 -22.85
C LEU A 725 2.82 3.60 -23.10
N TYR A 726 2.65 2.63 -24.00
CA TYR A 726 3.76 1.85 -24.54
C TYR A 726 3.84 1.96 -26.07
N VAL A 727 5.06 1.94 -26.58
CA VAL A 727 5.37 1.84 -28.01
C VAL A 727 6.36 0.71 -28.22
N GLN A 728 5.93 -0.35 -28.90
CA GLN A 728 6.74 -1.53 -29.19
C GLN A 728 7.39 -1.40 -30.55
N GLY A 729 8.71 -1.45 -30.61
CA GLY A 729 9.50 -1.58 -31.83
C GLY A 729 9.87 -3.01 -32.20
N ASN A 730 10.67 -3.13 -33.25
CA ASN A 730 11.23 -4.36 -33.78
C ASN A 730 12.64 -4.13 -34.36
N ALA A 731 13.23 -5.16 -34.96
CA ALA A 731 14.59 -5.12 -35.48
C ALA A 731 14.86 -4.06 -36.57
N ALA A 732 13.81 -3.49 -37.18
CA ALA A 732 13.91 -2.42 -38.18
C ALA A 732 13.67 -1.01 -37.59
N THR A 733 13.20 -0.90 -36.34
CA THR A 733 13.05 0.38 -35.64
C THR A 733 14.19 0.56 -34.64
N ASN A 734 15.05 1.55 -34.85
CA ASN A 734 16.07 1.87 -33.86
C ASN A 734 15.47 2.62 -32.67
N THR A 735 16.25 2.75 -31.61
CA THR A 735 15.78 3.34 -30.35
C THR A 735 15.35 4.81 -30.52
N LEU A 736 16.04 5.58 -31.37
CA LEU A 736 15.68 6.98 -31.67
C LEU A 736 14.30 7.07 -32.33
N TYR A 737 14.01 6.17 -33.28
CA TYR A 737 12.71 6.10 -33.94
C TYR A 737 11.58 5.85 -32.94
N LEU A 738 11.81 4.99 -31.94
CA LEU A 738 10.83 4.72 -30.89
C LEU A 738 10.67 5.90 -29.92
N GLU A 739 11.76 6.60 -29.59
CA GLU A 739 11.70 7.82 -28.78
C GLU A 739 10.93 8.94 -29.47
N GLU A 740 11.14 9.16 -30.77
CA GLU A 740 10.36 10.11 -31.54
C GLU A 740 8.87 9.75 -31.56
N ALA A 741 8.56 8.47 -31.79
CA ALA A 741 7.19 8.00 -31.85
C ALA A 741 6.45 8.17 -30.51
N ILE A 742 7.05 7.76 -29.38
CA ILE A 742 6.42 7.89 -28.07
C ILE A 742 6.32 9.36 -27.62
N THR A 743 7.29 10.20 -27.98
CA THR A 743 7.26 11.64 -27.69
C THR A 743 6.13 12.31 -28.46
N GLU A 744 6.02 12.07 -29.77
CA GLU A 744 4.93 12.60 -30.62
C GLU A 744 3.56 12.16 -30.09
N MET A 745 3.42 10.91 -29.61
CA MET A 745 2.20 10.42 -28.96
C MET A 745 1.92 11.16 -27.64
N CYS A 746 2.90 11.31 -26.76
CA CYS A 746 2.74 11.99 -25.46
C CYS A 746 2.34 13.46 -25.65
N GLU A 747 2.99 14.16 -26.57
CA GLU A 747 2.67 15.56 -26.90
C GLU A 747 1.26 15.69 -27.45
N LEU A 748 0.84 14.78 -28.35
CA LEU A 748 -0.49 14.83 -28.93
C LEU A 748 -1.59 14.47 -27.93
N ILE A 749 -1.33 13.49 -27.03
CA ILE A 749 -2.25 13.14 -25.94
C ILE A 749 -2.39 14.34 -25.01
N THR A 750 -1.29 14.83 -24.42
CA THR A 750 -1.33 15.94 -23.44
C THR A 750 -1.88 17.23 -24.03
N LYS A 751 -1.66 17.51 -25.32
CA LYS A 751 -2.30 18.65 -26.00
C LYS A 751 -3.83 18.59 -25.97
N TYR A 752 -4.42 17.40 -26.11
CA TYR A 752 -5.89 17.24 -26.22
C TYR A 752 -6.58 16.71 -24.97
N THR A 753 -5.82 16.23 -23.99
CA THR A 753 -6.36 15.80 -22.69
C THR A 753 -5.91 16.70 -21.53
N GLY A 754 -4.91 17.55 -21.71
CA GLY A 754 -4.17 18.14 -20.60
C GLY A 754 -3.24 17.11 -19.93
N GLY A 755 -2.69 17.47 -18.78
CA GLY A 755 -1.77 16.64 -18.01
C GLY A 755 -0.30 16.87 -18.35
N THR A 756 0.58 16.12 -17.69
CA THR A 756 2.02 16.10 -17.91
C THR A 756 2.50 14.68 -18.15
N TYR A 757 3.58 14.50 -18.89
CA TYR A 757 4.14 13.17 -19.15
C TYR A 757 5.61 13.08 -18.75
N ARG A 758 6.05 11.84 -18.47
CA ARG A 758 7.46 11.48 -18.29
C ARG A 758 7.75 10.12 -18.93
N MET A 759 8.96 9.98 -19.46
CA MET A 759 9.44 8.72 -20.02
C MET A 759 9.99 7.83 -18.91
N LEU A 760 9.69 6.52 -18.96
CA LEU A 760 10.16 5.57 -17.95
C LEU A 760 11.53 4.97 -18.28
N ASN A 761 11.83 4.83 -19.57
CA ASN A 761 13.11 4.29 -20.04
C ASN A 761 13.74 5.18 -21.13
N PRO A 762 14.01 6.46 -20.81
CA PRO A 762 14.71 7.34 -21.74
C PRO A 762 16.12 6.81 -22.02
N ILE A 763 16.60 6.94 -23.25
CA ILE A 763 18.02 6.73 -23.55
C ILE A 763 18.80 7.80 -22.83
N ASP A 764 19.66 7.37 -21.91
CA ASP A 764 20.64 8.25 -21.31
C ASP A 764 21.84 8.41 -22.25
N ILE A 765 21.83 9.47 -23.06
CA ILE A 765 22.94 9.82 -23.96
C ILE A 765 24.22 10.09 -23.16
N SER A 766 24.12 10.52 -21.89
CA SER A 766 25.28 10.79 -21.04
C SER A 766 26.03 9.53 -20.58
N ALA A 767 25.44 8.35 -20.73
CA ALA A 767 26.05 7.12 -20.22
C ALA A 767 27.18 6.58 -21.10
N ALA A 768 27.32 7.00 -22.37
CA ALA A 768 28.48 6.69 -23.20
C ALA A 768 29.54 7.80 -23.06
N ASN A 769 30.54 7.59 -22.20
CA ASN A 769 31.54 8.61 -21.92
C ASN A 769 32.69 8.57 -22.93
N ILE A 770 32.66 9.50 -23.89
CA ILE A 770 33.62 9.60 -24.97
C ILE A 770 34.59 10.75 -24.67
N LYS A 771 35.89 10.46 -24.63
CA LYS A 771 36.95 11.46 -24.44
C LYS A 771 37.96 11.44 -25.57
N VAL A 772 38.67 12.55 -25.70
CA VAL A 772 39.81 12.67 -26.59
C VAL A 772 41.03 12.01 -25.94
N ALA A 773 41.70 11.11 -26.65
CA ALA A 773 42.92 10.45 -26.21
C ALA A 773 44.03 10.61 -27.24
N LYS A 774 45.28 10.76 -26.79
CA LYS A 774 46.45 10.79 -27.67
C LYS A 774 47.16 9.44 -27.69
N VAL A 775 47.49 8.94 -28.86
CA VAL A 775 48.29 7.70 -28.97
C VAL A 775 49.75 7.98 -28.63
N VAL A 776 50.29 7.30 -27.63
CA VAL A 776 51.68 7.47 -27.18
C VAL A 776 52.57 6.27 -27.51
N GLU A 777 51.97 5.10 -27.74
CA GLU A 777 52.69 3.89 -28.12
C GLU A 777 51.80 2.96 -28.95
N ILE A 778 52.39 2.27 -29.93
CA ILE A 778 51.69 1.28 -30.76
C ILE A 778 52.56 0.04 -30.91
N LYS A 779 51.97 -1.13 -30.63
CA LYS A 779 52.59 -2.44 -30.82
C LYS A 779 51.67 -3.35 -31.60
N ASP A 780 52.27 -4.31 -32.31
CA ASP A 780 51.52 -5.41 -32.90
C ASP A 780 50.92 -6.29 -31.80
N HIS A 781 49.66 -6.69 -31.99
CA HIS A 781 49.01 -7.60 -31.06
C HIS A 781 49.61 -9.01 -31.17
N PRO A 782 50.10 -9.62 -30.07
CA PRO A 782 50.88 -10.86 -30.13
C PRO A 782 50.10 -12.08 -30.64
N GLY A 783 48.77 -12.08 -30.48
CA GLY A 783 47.88 -13.17 -30.93
C GLY A 783 46.92 -12.83 -32.08
N ALA A 784 47.08 -11.71 -32.79
CA ALA A 784 46.10 -11.27 -33.81
C ALA A 784 46.69 -10.36 -34.90
N ASP A 785 46.71 -10.84 -36.14
CA ASP A 785 47.35 -10.14 -37.28
C ASP A 785 46.66 -8.83 -37.71
N LYS A 786 45.42 -8.61 -37.28
CA LYS A 786 44.62 -7.42 -37.62
C LYS A 786 44.51 -6.40 -36.50
N LEU A 787 45.03 -6.69 -35.30
CA LEU A 787 44.89 -5.81 -34.14
C LEU A 787 46.22 -5.12 -33.81
N TYR A 788 46.12 -3.87 -33.39
CA TYR A 788 47.17 -3.19 -32.63
C TYR A 788 46.85 -3.18 -31.14
N VAL A 789 47.89 -3.17 -30.33
CA VAL A 789 47.85 -2.79 -28.92
C VAL A 789 48.37 -1.36 -28.81
N LEU A 790 47.48 -0.45 -28.46
CA LEU A 790 47.74 0.99 -28.36
C LEU A 790 47.87 1.37 -26.89
N LYS A 791 48.87 2.18 -26.55
CA LYS A 791 48.87 2.93 -25.29
C LYS A 791 48.39 4.34 -25.59
N ILE A 792 47.34 4.75 -24.91
CA ILE A 792 46.74 6.07 -25.05
C ILE A 792 46.93 6.90 -23.79
N ASP A 793 46.98 8.21 -23.97
CA ASP A 793 47.05 9.22 -22.92
C ASP A 793 45.75 10.02 -22.92
N LEU A 794 45.06 10.06 -21.78
CA LEU A 794 43.84 10.81 -21.52
C LEU A 794 44.12 12.11 -20.74
N GLY A 795 45.40 12.47 -20.55
CA GLY A 795 45.83 13.68 -19.84
C GLY A 795 46.06 13.44 -18.35
N ASP A 796 45.12 12.80 -17.65
CA ASP A 796 45.24 12.42 -16.24
C ASP A 796 45.73 10.97 -16.04
N GLU A 797 45.45 10.09 -16.99
CA GLU A 797 45.88 8.69 -16.95
C GLU A 797 46.28 8.14 -18.34
N GLN A 798 46.93 6.97 -18.33
CA GLN A 798 47.23 6.21 -19.55
C GLN A 798 46.56 4.85 -19.50
N ARG A 799 46.01 4.41 -20.65
CA ARG A 799 45.29 3.14 -20.78
C ARG A 799 45.77 2.32 -21.97
N GLN A 800 45.56 1.00 -21.92
CA GLN A 800 45.80 0.11 -23.04
C GLN A 800 44.50 -0.18 -23.81
N LEU A 801 44.52 -0.02 -25.13
CA LEU A 801 43.42 -0.39 -26.03
C LEU A 801 43.87 -1.42 -27.06
N CYS A 802 42.97 -2.32 -27.44
CA CYS A 802 43.16 -3.21 -28.58
C CYS A 802 42.23 -2.77 -29.72
N ALA A 803 42.78 -2.44 -30.89
CA ALA A 803 42.01 -1.88 -32.02
C ALA A 803 42.33 -2.56 -33.35
N GLY A 804 41.29 -2.87 -34.14
CA GLY A 804 41.39 -3.55 -35.44
C GLY A 804 41.77 -2.67 -36.62
N LEU A 805 42.71 -1.75 -36.45
CA LEU A 805 43.04 -0.71 -37.45
C LEU A 805 44.15 -1.11 -38.41
N LYS A 806 44.92 -2.16 -38.13
CA LYS A 806 46.12 -2.57 -38.89
C LYS A 806 45.88 -2.75 -40.40
N PRO A 807 44.75 -3.29 -40.89
CA PRO A 807 44.49 -3.38 -42.34
C PRO A 807 44.31 -2.02 -43.04
N PHE A 808 43.90 -0.99 -42.30
CA PHE A 808 43.55 0.33 -42.83
C PHE A 808 44.59 1.42 -42.52
N TYR A 809 45.46 1.13 -41.54
CA TYR A 809 46.60 1.92 -41.11
C TYR A 809 47.79 0.97 -40.90
N PRO A 810 48.43 0.49 -42.00
CA PRO A 810 49.47 -0.53 -41.91
C PRO A 810 50.80 -0.01 -41.34
N ASP A 811 51.06 1.31 -41.45
CA ASP A 811 52.18 1.97 -40.79
C ASP A 811 51.71 2.54 -39.43
N PRO A 812 52.22 2.02 -38.28
CA PRO A 812 51.88 2.56 -36.96
C PRO A 812 52.14 4.06 -36.81
N ASN A 813 53.09 4.63 -37.56
CA ASN A 813 53.37 6.06 -37.50
C ASN A 813 52.20 6.93 -37.98
N ASP A 814 51.26 6.36 -38.75
CA ASP A 814 50.04 7.06 -39.19
C ASP A 814 49.08 7.37 -38.03
N LEU A 815 49.23 6.67 -36.90
CA LEU A 815 48.39 6.79 -35.71
C LEU A 815 49.16 7.36 -34.52
N LEU A 816 50.49 7.16 -34.47
CA LEU A 816 51.32 7.61 -33.35
C LEU A 816 51.25 9.13 -33.20
N GLY A 817 50.92 9.60 -32.00
CA GLY A 817 50.79 11.03 -31.68
C GLY A 817 49.46 11.68 -32.07
N LYS A 818 48.58 10.98 -32.79
CA LYS A 818 47.24 11.49 -33.13
C LYS A 818 46.31 11.50 -31.93
N HIS A 819 45.41 12.49 -31.91
CA HIS A 819 44.26 12.56 -31.01
C HIS A 819 43.05 11.81 -31.61
N LEU A 820 42.33 11.04 -30.79
CA LEU A 820 41.28 10.11 -31.20
C LEU A 820 40.12 10.16 -30.21
N ALA A 821 38.90 9.86 -30.66
CA ALA A 821 37.75 9.69 -29.76
C ALA A 821 37.68 8.25 -29.21
N VAL A 822 37.59 8.12 -27.87
CA VAL A 822 37.63 6.85 -27.15
C VAL A 822 36.49 6.78 -26.14
N VAL A 823 35.75 5.67 -26.10
CA VAL A 823 34.82 5.34 -25.03
C VAL A 823 35.62 4.90 -23.81
N THR A 824 35.57 5.71 -22.75
CA THR A 824 36.42 5.58 -21.56
C THR A 824 35.75 4.86 -20.39
N ASN A 825 34.44 4.65 -20.44
CA ASN A 825 33.70 3.94 -19.41
C ASN A 825 33.14 2.60 -19.89
N LEU A 826 33.71 2.00 -20.94
CA LEU A 826 33.35 0.64 -21.35
C LEU A 826 34.01 -0.39 -20.42
N GLN A 827 33.29 -1.44 -20.02
CA GLN A 827 33.89 -2.53 -19.24
C GLN A 827 35.12 -3.13 -19.97
N PRO A 828 36.27 -3.29 -19.29
CA PRO A 828 37.45 -3.85 -19.91
C PRO A 828 37.22 -5.26 -20.46
N ALA A 829 37.72 -5.51 -21.67
CA ALA A 829 37.56 -6.80 -22.35
C ALA A 829 38.93 -7.39 -22.71
N LYS A 830 39.04 -8.73 -22.65
CA LYS A 830 40.22 -9.44 -23.15
C LYS A 830 40.02 -9.82 -24.62
N LEU A 831 40.79 -9.23 -25.51
CA LEU A 831 40.82 -9.60 -26.92
C LEU A 831 42.01 -10.53 -27.15
N ARG A 832 41.76 -11.83 -27.35
CA ARG A 832 42.79 -12.84 -27.64
C ARG A 832 44.00 -12.81 -26.67
N GLY A 833 43.71 -12.55 -25.38
CA GLY A 833 44.70 -12.55 -24.30
C GLY A 833 45.12 -11.16 -23.82
N GLU A 834 45.03 -10.13 -24.67
CA GLU A 834 45.38 -8.75 -24.30
C GLU A 834 44.18 -7.98 -23.75
N LEU A 835 44.44 -7.14 -22.75
CA LEU A 835 43.41 -6.29 -22.13
C LEU A 835 43.17 -5.04 -22.99
N SER A 836 41.90 -4.72 -23.21
CA SER A 836 41.43 -3.44 -23.76
C SER A 836 40.57 -2.73 -22.72
N GLU A 837 41.04 -1.58 -22.23
CA GLU A 837 40.46 -0.80 -21.13
C GLU A 837 39.54 0.34 -21.62
N GLY A 838 38.95 0.13 -22.79
CA GLY A 838 38.10 1.08 -23.50
C GLY A 838 37.94 0.67 -24.97
N MET A 839 37.33 1.56 -25.75
CA MET A 839 37.10 1.35 -27.17
C MET A 839 37.38 2.61 -27.98
N LEU A 840 38.25 2.50 -28.98
CA LEU A 840 38.47 3.54 -29.98
C LEU A 840 37.32 3.54 -30.99
N LEU A 841 36.78 4.72 -31.30
CA LEU A 841 35.71 4.86 -32.28
C LEU A 841 36.25 5.10 -33.69
N ALA A 842 35.74 4.33 -34.66
CA ALA A 842 36.05 4.52 -36.07
C ALA A 842 34.80 4.38 -36.95
N GLY A 843 34.70 5.20 -37.99
CA GLY A 843 33.72 5.06 -39.06
C GLY A 843 34.10 3.95 -40.03
N ASP A 844 33.09 3.25 -40.54
CA ASP A 844 33.18 2.19 -41.54
C ASP A 844 32.07 2.39 -42.59
N ASP A 845 32.46 2.57 -43.86
CA ASP A 845 31.54 2.66 -45.01
C ASP A 845 31.38 1.34 -45.78
N GLY A 846 31.97 0.25 -45.27
CA GLY A 846 32.04 -1.07 -45.90
C GLY A 846 33.28 -1.28 -46.78
N VAL A 847 34.03 -0.22 -47.08
CA VAL A 847 35.26 -0.25 -47.90
C VAL A 847 36.45 0.35 -47.16
N ASN A 848 36.25 1.50 -46.51
CA ASN A 848 37.25 2.27 -45.77
C ASN A 848 36.89 2.32 -44.29
N VAL A 849 37.93 2.33 -43.45
CA VAL A 849 37.80 2.60 -42.02
C VAL A 849 38.57 3.87 -41.67
N GLY A 850 37.92 4.73 -40.91
CA GLY A 850 38.34 6.08 -40.60
C GLY A 850 38.23 6.41 -39.13
N ILE A 851 39.32 6.88 -38.50
CA ILE A 851 39.28 7.34 -37.11
C ILE A 851 38.48 8.65 -36.96
N LEU A 852 37.86 8.84 -35.80
CA LEU A 852 37.33 10.14 -35.37
C LEU A 852 38.50 11.03 -34.93
N ASN A 853 38.61 12.23 -35.50
CA ASN A 853 39.86 12.99 -35.61
C ASN A 853 39.85 14.37 -34.91
N PRO A 854 39.82 14.45 -33.57
CA PRO A 854 39.82 15.71 -32.82
C PRO A 854 41.24 16.27 -32.59
N GLN A 855 41.94 16.71 -33.65
CA GLN A 855 43.34 17.14 -33.54
C GLN A 855 43.55 18.52 -32.88
N LYS A 856 42.51 19.35 -32.76
CA LYS A 856 42.61 20.66 -32.07
C LYS A 856 42.30 20.55 -30.57
N SER A 857 41.75 19.41 -30.14
CA SER A 857 41.37 19.12 -28.76
C SER A 857 42.53 18.51 -27.99
N LYS A 858 42.53 18.65 -26.66
CA LYS A 858 43.56 18.11 -25.78
C LYS A 858 43.20 16.72 -25.26
N PRO A 859 44.20 15.88 -24.90
CA PRO A 859 43.94 14.64 -24.18
C PRO A 859 43.10 14.90 -22.92
N GLY A 860 42.01 14.15 -22.77
CA GLY A 860 41.07 14.28 -21.66
C GLY A 860 39.83 15.13 -21.94
N ASP A 861 39.83 15.91 -23.03
CA ASP A 861 38.67 16.72 -23.41
C ASP A 861 37.44 15.83 -23.62
N GLN A 862 36.31 16.27 -23.07
CA GLN A 862 35.04 15.60 -23.22
C GLN A 862 34.51 15.78 -24.65
N VAL A 863 34.14 14.68 -25.30
CA VAL A 863 33.32 14.73 -26.50
C VAL A 863 31.85 14.70 -26.08
N TYR A 864 31.09 15.70 -26.52
CA TYR A 864 29.70 15.89 -26.17
C TYR A 864 28.79 16.16 -27.36
N VAL A 865 27.49 16.02 -27.15
CA VAL A 865 26.42 16.47 -28.04
C VAL A 865 25.55 17.51 -27.33
N ASP A 866 24.87 18.36 -28.10
CA ASP A 866 24.00 19.39 -27.54
C ASP A 866 22.88 18.82 -26.67
N GLY A 867 22.62 19.48 -25.53
CA GLY A 867 21.60 19.08 -24.56
C GLY A 867 22.07 18.07 -23.50
N VAL A 868 23.37 17.74 -23.45
CA VAL A 868 23.97 16.92 -22.38
C VAL A 868 25.01 17.76 -21.65
N THR A 869 24.81 17.99 -20.35
CA THR A 869 25.69 18.86 -19.54
C THR A 869 26.79 18.09 -18.82
N GLU A 870 26.58 16.81 -18.53
CA GLU A 870 27.53 15.95 -17.82
C GLU A 870 27.49 14.54 -18.40
N TYR A 871 28.62 13.82 -18.34
CA TYR A 871 28.74 12.43 -18.79
C TYR A 871 29.08 11.52 -17.60
N LYS A 872 28.42 10.36 -17.53
CA LYS A 872 28.62 9.40 -16.44
C LYS A 872 30.00 8.77 -16.51
N THR A 873 30.55 8.41 -15.35
CA THR A 873 31.84 7.69 -15.25
C THR A 873 31.66 6.20 -14.94
N ALA A 874 30.44 5.78 -14.60
CA ALA A 874 30.10 4.38 -14.33
C ALA A 874 30.37 3.50 -15.56
N LEU A 875 30.87 2.27 -15.32
CA LEU A 875 31.18 1.34 -16.40
C LEU A 875 29.90 0.84 -17.09
N ILE A 876 29.90 0.82 -18.43
CA ILE A 876 28.83 0.27 -19.26
C ILE A 876 29.26 -1.04 -19.94
N GLU A 877 28.32 -1.96 -20.14
CA GLU A 877 28.58 -3.18 -20.91
C GLU A 877 28.58 -2.89 -22.43
N PHE A 878 29.30 -3.70 -23.20
CA PHE A 878 29.33 -3.58 -24.66
C PHE A 878 27.94 -3.72 -25.29
N GLY A 879 27.09 -4.59 -24.75
CA GLY A 879 25.71 -4.74 -25.20
C GLY A 879 24.89 -3.45 -25.06
N ASP A 880 25.11 -2.68 -23.99
CA ASP A 880 24.44 -1.41 -23.77
C ASP A 880 24.98 -0.32 -24.68
N PHE A 881 26.29 -0.30 -24.92
CA PHE A 881 26.90 0.61 -25.89
C PHE A 881 26.34 0.41 -27.32
N LEU A 882 26.00 -0.81 -27.70
CA LEU A 882 25.42 -1.10 -29.02
C LEU A 882 24.01 -0.51 -29.22
N LYS A 883 23.34 -0.07 -28.15
CA LYS A 883 22.03 0.62 -28.23
C LYS A 883 22.18 2.04 -28.79
N TYR A 884 23.39 2.61 -28.75
CA TYR A 884 23.67 3.92 -29.34
C TYR A 884 23.84 3.84 -30.84
N THR A 885 23.18 4.75 -31.55
CA THR A 885 23.39 4.96 -32.98
C THR A 885 24.49 5.99 -33.16
N LEU A 886 25.67 5.54 -33.61
CA LEU A 886 26.74 6.42 -34.04
C LEU A 886 26.94 6.30 -35.55
N GLU A 887 26.99 7.43 -36.24
CA GLU A 887 27.06 7.48 -37.69
C GLU A 887 27.91 8.66 -38.17
N ALA A 888 28.51 8.46 -39.33
CA ALA A 888 29.13 9.53 -40.11
C ALA A 888 28.12 10.04 -41.12
N ARG A 889 27.89 11.35 -41.15
CA ARG A 889 27.14 12.04 -42.20
C ARG A 889 27.95 13.22 -42.69
N GLU A 890 28.19 13.27 -43.99
CA GLU A 890 28.98 14.33 -44.64
C GLU A 890 30.37 14.55 -43.98
N GLY A 891 30.99 13.47 -43.51
CA GLY A 891 32.31 13.49 -42.85
C GLY A 891 32.31 13.94 -41.38
N LYS A 892 31.13 14.17 -40.79
CA LYS A 892 30.94 14.56 -39.38
C LYS A 892 30.37 13.40 -38.57
N ALA A 893 30.77 13.30 -37.30
CA ALA A 893 30.30 12.27 -36.39
C ALA A 893 29.03 12.70 -35.64
N TYR A 894 28.04 11.81 -35.60
CA TYR A 894 26.78 12.00 -34.88
C TYR A 894 26.55 10.87 -33.89
N LEU A 895 26.07 11.22 -32.70
CA LEU A 895 25.58 10.30 -31.67
C LEU A 895 24.09 10.57 -31.48
N MET A 896 23.25 9.57 -31.74
CA MET A 896 21.78 9.69 -31.69
C MET A 896 21.25 10.87 -32.53
N GLY A 897 21.81 11.05 -33.73
CA GLY A 897 21.45 12.13 -34.65
C GLY A 897 21.95 13.52 -34.23
N ARG A 898 22.62 13.66 -33.08
CA ARG A 898 23.20 14.92 -32.61
C ARG A 898 24.69 14.97 -32.92
N GLN A 899 25.14 16.12 -33.40
CA GLN A 899 26.52 16.29 -33.84
C GLN A 899 27.49 16.25 -32.65
N MET A 900 28.52 15.42 -32.75
CA MET A 900 29.56 15.29 -31.74
C MET A 900 30.56 16.45 -31.85
N LYS A 901 30.94 17.04 -30.72
CA LYS A 901 31.92 18.13 -30.64
C LYS A 901 32.68 18.13 -29.32
N THR A 902 33.81 18.82 -29.29
CA THR A 902 34.46 19.30 -28.07
C THR A 902 34.27 20.81 -27.97
N ASP A 903 34.78 21.43 -26.91
CA ASP A 903 34.82 22.89 -26.81
C ASP A 903 35.71 23.55 -27.89
N SER A 904 36.59 22.76 -28.53
CA SER A 904 37.58 23.25 -29.49
C SER A 904 37.21 22.99 -30.95
N GLU A 905 36.43 21.94 -31.25
CA GLU A 905 36.07 21.57 -32.62
C GLU A 905 34.88 20.62 -32.74
N GLU A 906 34.31 20.54 -33.92
CA GLU A 906 33.38 19.47 -34.31
C GLU A 906 34.16 18.19 -34.60
N ILE A 907 33.63 17.03 -34.19
CA ILE A 907 34.28 15.75 -34.47
C ILE A 907 34.03 15.34 -35.92
N THR A 908 35.12 15.17 -36.65
CA THR A 908 35.12 14.74 -38.05
C THR A 908 35.83 13.39 -38.22
N LEU A 909 35.60 12.73 -39.34
CA LEU A 909 36.23 11.46 -39.66
C LEU A 909 37.26 11.62 -40.78
N GLU A 910 38.36 10.88 -40.67
CA GLU A 910 39.27 10.67 -41.80
C GLU A 910 38.73 9.56 -42.71
N LYS A 911 38.88 9.67 -44.03
CA LYS A 911 38.60 8.59 -45.02
C LYS A 911 37.13 8.14 -45.18
N VAL A 912 36.20 8.50 -44.29
CA VAL A 912 34.78 8.08 -44.33
C VAL A 912 33.84 9.29 -44.38
N VAL A 913 32.99 9.36 -45.43
CA VAL A 913 32.02 10.46 -45.61
C VAL A 913 30.66 10.10 -45.02
N ASN A 914 30.12 8.93 -45.36
CA ASN A 914 28.87 8.40 -44.81
C ASN A 914 29.10 6.95 -44.43
N GLY A 915 28.73 6.56 -43.21
CA GLY A 915 29.02 5.22 -42.71
C GLY A 915 28.61 5.04 -41.27
N ARG A 916 28.78 3.83 -40.73
CA ARG A 916 28.49 3.56 -39.33
C ARG A 916 29.74 3.75 -38.49
N ILE A 917 29.62 4.38 -37.34
CA ILE A 917 30.72 4.49 -36.37
C ILE A 917 30.59 3.32 -35.39
N ARG A 918 31.70 2.63 -35.13
CA ARG A 918 31.76 1.51 -34.20
C ARG A 918 32.96 1.60 -33.30
#